data_AF-A0A101F0D7-F1
#
_entry.id   AF-A0A101F0D7-F1
#
_cell.length_a   1.000
_cell.length_b   1.000
_cell.length_c   1.000
_cell.angle_alpha   90.00
_cell.angle_beta   90.00
_cell.angle_gamma   90.00
#
_symmetry.space_group_name_H-M   'P 1'
#
loop_
_entity.id
_entity.type
_entity.pdbx_description
1 polymer ?
#
loop_
_entity_poly.entity_id
_entity_poly.type
_entity_poly.pdbx_seq_one_letter_code
_entity_poly.pdbx_strand_id
1 'polypeptide(L)'
;MEIPLKRIDKIRWEIPKFDKRMRVPGRVYADDALIQKMREDRTLEQAANVAMLPGIYKYSIVMPDGHQGYGFPIGGVAAFDVKEGVISPGGVGYDVNCLHEDTEVISDLGFRIKVRELPKKFKRIPLKVYNVEEGHNDSSRIMLVAERDSDEEIYEIHLSSGRILKASGDHPILTEDGYKLTEELKPGDLVAIYPFEGPEYEEPPNEILLSYEDFEGEDRQIIRYLENRGLLSLSFRDLRIGILARILGYFIGDGSFDVYKEKNGRKRLVTVFYGDREGLEALRNDLEFYFNIRASRVYSRKRKQKVKTAWGEFKTEGTEYSIKVTSKAFALLLIKLGAPVGKKSDVEFDVPDWIKNAPLWIKRNFLAGLFGADGTKPTFLTEKHKYTPNSISLTVVKSKELEENLRDYLESIKNMLSEFGVTSHIWKVQEYDGRVMYRLTIYSNTLELYQFLSHIGYEYTSKKPYALIFAEYLRRKLLVASKIKEKSIVKRNQRLAKLLPDFERFAKVYGLEGGFVLDPVVEVRKVKSDSKLLYDIGVYHSAHNFIANGIIVHNCGVRLIRTNLTEKEVRPRIKELVDTLFKNVPSGLGSKGRVRLHWTQLEDVLSDGAKWAVDNGYGWKEDLEHLEENGRMEGANSDAVSQTAKQRGAPQLGSLGSGNHFLEVQVVDEIFNEQIAKVYGLFEGQIVVMVHTGSRGLGHQVASDYLRIMEKANRKYNVPWPDRELVSVPFQTEEGQRYFSAMKGAANFAWANRQMITHWVRESFEEVFKQKAEDLEMNVVYDVAHNIAKVEEHEVDGRKVKVVVHRKGATRAFPAGHEAVPRAYRNVGQPVLIPGSMGTASYVLAGAEGSMRETFGSTCHGAGRVLSRHAATRQFRGDRLRNELMQRGIYIKAASMRVVAEEAPGAYKNVDNVVQVVHDAGIANLVARMRPIGVAKG
;
A
#
# COMPACT_ATOMS: atom_id res chain seq x y z
N MET A 1 -9.26 8.59 -25.64
CA MET A 1 -10.05 8.26 -26.86
C MET A 1 -11.50 8.31 -26.44
N GLU A 2 -12.38 9.02 -27.15
CA GLU A 2 -13.81 9.00 -26.78
C GLU A 2 -14.36 7.59 -27.03
N ILE A 3 -15.00 7.00 -26.02
CA ILE A 3 -15.61 5.68 -26.12
C ILE A 3 -16.96 5.84 -26.83
N PRO A 4 -17.20 5.16 -27.98
CA PRO A 4 -18.46 5.27 -28.67
C PRO A 4 -19.60 4.74 -27.79
N LEU A 5 -20.70 5.48 -27.74
CA LEU A 5 -21.91 5.12 -27.00
C LEU A 5 -23.13 5.22 -27.91
N LYS A 6 -23.90 4.13 -27.96
CA LYS A 6 -25.19 4.04 -28.64
C LYS A 6 -26.29 3.99 -27.58
N ARG A 7 -27.24 4.93 -27.62
CA ARG A 7 -28.44 4.85 -26.79
C ARG A 7 -29.31 3.68 -27.27
N ILE A 8 -29.81 2.86 -26.34
CA ILE A 8 -30.72 1.75 -26.63
C ILE A 8 -32.15 2.14 -26.27
N ASP A 9 -32.35 2.73 -25.09
CA ASP A 9 -33.63 3.26 -24.64
C ASP A 9 -33.42 4.47 -23.69
N LYS A 10 -34.39 4.82 -22.83
CA LYS A 10 -34.25 5.93 -21.87
C LYS A 10 -33.07 5.76 -20.90
N ILE A 11 -32.76 4.53 -20.51
CA ILE A 11 -31.85 4.20 -19.40
C ILE A 11 -30.73 3.22 -19.78
N ARG A 12 -30.82 2.54 -20.93
CA ARG A 12 -29.80 1.60 -21.41
C ARG A 12 -28.94 2.24 -22.51
N TRP A 13 -27.63 2.12 -22.35
CA TRP A 13 -26.62 2.52 -23.34
C TRP A 13 -25.69 1.34 -23.66
N GLU A 14 -25.18 1.30 -24.88
CA GLU A 14 -24.28 0.26 -25.35
C GLU A 14 -22.97 0.86 -25.85
N ILE A 15 -21.86 0.28 -25.40
CA ILE A 15 -20.53 0.48 -26.01
C ILE A 15 -20.39 -0.60 -27.09
N PRO A 16 -20.51 -0.28 -28.39
CA PRO A 16 -20.40 -1.27 -29.45
C PRO A 16 -18.99 -1.85 -29.49
N LYS A 17 -18.83 -3.00 -30.16
CA LYS A 17 -17.53 -3.66 -30.35
C LYS A 17 -16.64 -2.90 -31.35
N PHE A 18 -16.11 -1.75 -30.93
CA PHE A 18 -15.28 -0.87 -31.77
C PHE A 18 -13.82 -1.35 -31.89
N ASP A 19 -13.32 -2.09 -30.90
CA ASP A 19 -12.02 -2.76 -30.96
C ASP A 19 -12.20 -4.27 -31.21
N LYS A 20 -11.43 -4.82 -32.16
CA LYS A 20 -11.41 -6.25 -32.50
C LYS A 20 -11.06 -7.20 -31.32
N ARG A 21 -10.47 -6.66 -30.25
CA ARG A 21 -10.16 -7.38 -28.99
C ARG A 21 -11.40 -7.55 -28.10
N MET A 22 -12.42 -6.71 -28.25
CA MET A 22 -13.69 -6.85 -27.53
C MET A 22 -14.38 -8.14 -27.95
N ARG A 23 -14.71 -9.00 -26.98
CA ARG A 23 -15.43 -10.26 -27.21
C ARG A 23 -16.93 -10.01 -27.18
N VAL A 24 -17.37 -9.20 -26.22
CA VAL A 24 -18.74 -8.71 -26.05
C VAL A 24 -18.79 -7.19 -26.20
N PRO A 25 -19.96 -6.57 -26.46
CA PRO A 25 -20.15 -5.13 -26.24
C PRO A 25 -20.18 -4.78 -24.74
N GLY A 26 -20.06 -3.49 -24.42
CA GLY A 26 -20.33 -2.96 -23.08
C GLY A 26 -21.80 -2.55 -22.93
N ARG A 27 -22.37 -2.67 -21.73
CA ARG A 27 -23.75 -2.29 -21.41
C ARG A 27 -23.77 -1.41 -20.16
N VAL A 28 -24.32 -0.21 -20.27
CA VAL A 28 -24.34 0.79 -19.20
C VAL A 28 -25.79 1.13 -18.87
N TYR A 29 -26.15 1.05 -17.59
CA TYR A 29 -27.45 1.46 -17.07
C TYR A 29 -27.30 2.86 -16.47
N ALA A 30 -27.87 3.87 -17.13
CA ALA A 30 -27.77 5.27 -16.74
C ALA A 30 -28.83 6.13 -17.44
N ASP A 31 -29.47 7.05 -16.70
CA ASP A 31 -30.24 8.13 -17.29
C ASP A 31 -29.32 9.18 -17.97
N ASP A 32 -29.91 10.23 -18.55
CA ASP A 32 -29.16 11.30 -19.22
C ASP A 32 -28.25 12.12 -18.30
N ALA A 33 -28.45 12.12 -16.98
CA ALA A 33 -27.57 12.81 -16.02
C ALA A 33 -26.41 11.90 -15.57
N LEU A 34 -26.72 10.64 -15.29
CA LEU A 34 -25.75 9.62 -14.86
C LEU A 34 -24.77 9.27 -15.98
N ILE A 35 -25.21 9.19 -17.23
CA ILE A 35 -24.32 8.86 -18.36
C ILE A 35 -23.33 10.00 -18.66
N GLN A 36 -23.72 11.26 -18.43
CA GLN A 36 -22.81 12.39 -18.57
C GLN A 36 -21.73 12.35 -17.48
N LYS A 37 -22.09 12.02 -16.24
CA LYS A 37 -21.10 11.78 -15.16
C LYS A 37 -20.14 10.64 -15.49
N MET A 38 -20.61 9.55 -16.11
CA MET A 38 -19.73 8.45 -16.58
C MET A 38 -18.89 8.80 -17.82
N ARG A 39 -19.16 9.93 -18.51
CA ARG A 39 -18.32 10.46 -19.61
C ARG A 39 -17.21 11.39 -19.10
N GLU A 40 -17.26 11.82 -17.85
CA GLU A 40 -16.26 12.70 -17.23
C GLU A 40 -15.02 11.94 -16.73
N ASP A 41 -15.09 10.60 -16.59
CA ASP A 41 -14.00 9.76 -16.07
C ASP A 41 -13.70 8.50 -16.94
N ARG A 42 -12.80 7.60 -16.48
CA ARG A 42 -12.44 6.37 -17.21
C ARG A 42 -13.47 5.23 -17.14
N THR A 43 -14.67 5.41 -16.58
CA THR A 43 -15.67 4.32 -16.40
C THR A 43 -15.94 3.54 -17.68
N LEU A 44 -16.19 4.25 -18.77
CA LEU A 44 -16.53 3.67 -20.08
C LEU A 44 -15.33 2.96 -20.72
N GLU A 45 -14.12 3.45 -20.48
CA GLU A 45 -12.87 2.83 -20.95
C GLU A 45 -12.62 1.52 -20.21
N GLN A 46 -12.76 1.52 -18.88
CA GLN A 46 -12.62 0.33 -18.04
C GLN A 46 -13.69 -0.73 -18.40
N ALA A 47 -14.93 -0.32 -18.68
CA ALA A 47 -15.97 -1.21 -19.18
C ALA A 47 -15.60 -1.86 -20.54
N ALA A 48 -15.07 -1.07 -21.49
CA ALA A 48 -14.61 -1.58 -22.78
C ALA A 48 -13.40 -2.52 -22.65
N ASN A 49 -12.49 -2.25 -21.70
CA ASN A 49 -11.33 -3.09 -21.41
C ASN A 49 -11.74 -4.45 -20.79
N VAL A 50 -12.68 -4.46 -19.85
CA VAL A 50 -13.25 -5.71 -19.28
C VAL A 50 -13.92 -6.56 -20.38
N ALA A 51 -14.54 -5.94 -21.37
CA ALA A 51 -15.19 -6.61 -22.51
C ALA A 51 -14.23 -7.45 -23.40
N MET A 52 -12.92 -7.35 -23.20
CA MET A 52 -11.89 -8.08 -23.97
C MET A 52 -11.42 -9.40 -23.30
N LEU A 53 -11.75 -9.61 -22.02
CA LEU A 53 -11.23 -10.73 -21.21
C LEU A 53 -11.83 -12.10 -21.64
N PRO A 54 -11.04 -13.19 -21.67
CA PRO A 54 -11.52 -14.51 -22.13
C PRO A 54 -12.70 -15.08 -21.36
N GLY A 55 -13.54 -15.84 -22.08
CA GLY A 55 -14.73 -16.51 -21.54
C GLY A 55 -15.88 -15.58 -21.14
N ILE A 56 -15.80 -14.26 -21.36
CA ILE A 56 -16.88 -13.32 -21.00
C ILE A 56 -18.15 -13.55 -21.83
N TYR A 57 -19.31 -13.58 -21.16
CA TYR A 57 -20.63 -13.75 -21.77
C TYR A 57 -21.46 -12.46 -21.80
N LYS A 58 -22.36 -12.35 -22.79
CA LYS A 58 -23.31 -11.25 -23.06
C LYS A 58 -22.69 -9.84 -23.16
N TYR A 59 -22.26 -9.26 -22.04
CA TYR A 59 -21.85 -7.87 -21.89
C TYR A 59 -20.77 -7.70 -20.81
N SER A 60 -19.95 -6.66 -20.96
CA SER A 60 -19.28 -6.01 -19.82
C SER A 60 -20.20 -4.93 -19.27
N ILE A 61 -20.56 -4.96 -17.99
CA ILE A 61 -21.70 -4.21 -17.45
C ILE A 61 -21.25 -3.12 -16.48
N VAL A 62 -21.89 -1.95 -16.56
CA VAL A 62 -21.78 -0.83 -15.61
C VAL A 62 -23.18 -0.48 -15.06
N MET A 63 -23.30 -0.49 -13.74
CA MET A 63 -24.52 -0.11 -13.00
C MET A 63 -24.62 1.41 -12.81
N PRO A 64 -25.78 1.96 -12.38
CA PRO A 64 -26.01 3.41 -12.41
C PRO A 64 -25.16 4.21 -11.41
N ASP A 65 -24.69 3.56 -10.35
CA ASP A 65 -23.71 4.10 -9.41
C ASP A 65 -22.29 4.17 -9.99
N GLY A 66 -22.05 3.55 -11.14
CA GLY A 66 -20.72 3.32 -11.71
C GLY A 66 -19.86 4.56 -11.94
N HIS A 67 -18.59 4.44 -11.56
CA HIS A 67 -17.57 5.48 -11.60
C HIS A 67 -16.18 4.81 -11.69
N GLN A 68 -15.14 5.57 -12.02
CA GLN A 68 -13.79 5.07 -12.25
C GLN A 68 -13.27 4.24 -11.06
N GLY A 69 -12.73 3.06 -11.38
CA GLY A 69 -12.11 2.13 -10.44
C GLY A 69 -10.68 1.76 -10.85
N TYR A 70 -10.36 0.47 -10.76
CA TYR A 70 -9.05 -0.12 -11.01
C TYR A 70 -9.22 -1.37 -11.90
N GLY A 71 -8.87 -1.27 -13.19
CA GLY A 71 -9.15 -2.27 -14.21
C GLY A 71 -10.64 -2.40 -14.53
N PHE A 72 -11.43 -2.90 -13.58
CA PHE A 72 -12.88 -2.78 -13.58
C PHE A 72 -13.30 -1.44 -12.95
N PRO A 73 -14.36 -0.78 -13.46
CA PRO A 73 -14.98 0.35 -12.80
C PRO A 73 -15.69 -0.09 -11.51
N ILE A 74 -15.99 0.86 -10.63
CA ILE A 74 -16.98 0.66 -9.56
C ILE A 74 -18.37 0.58 -10.22
N GLY A 75 -19.31 -0.16 -9.63
CA GLY A 75 -20.57 -0.56 -10.28
C GLY A 75 -20.35 -1.57 -11.42
N GLY A 76 -19.16 -2.18 -11.52
CA GLY A 76 -18.77 -3.08 -12.61
C GLY A 76 -19.20 -4.53 -12.38
N VAL A 77 -19.78 -5.16 -13.40
CA VAL A 77 -20.17 -6.57 -13.40
C VAL A 77 -19.74 -7.27 -14.69
N ALA A 78 -19.15 -8.47 -14.58
CA ALA A 78 -18.87 -9.34 -15.73
C ALA A 78 -18.93 -10.82 -15.34
N ALA A 79 -19.46 -11.66 -16.24
CA ALA A 79 -19.57 -13.09 -16.04
C ALA A 79 -18.68 -13.84 -17.03
N PHE A 80 -17.77 -14.68 -16.53
CA PHE A 80 -16.83 -15.47 -17.33
C PHE A 80 -17.11 -16.97 -17.19
N ASP A 81 -17.01 -17.75 -18.26
CA ASP A 81 -17.16 -19.20 -18.23
C ASP A 81 -16.29 -19.88 -17.16
N VAL A 82 -16.81 -20.87 -16.42
CA VAL A 82 -15.99 -21.53 -15.36
C VAL A 82 -14.86 -22.39 -15.91
N LYS A 83 -14.87 -22.83 -17.17
CA LYS A 83 -13.79 -23.61 -17.78
C LYS A 83 -12.82 -22.71 -18.56
N GLU A 84 -13.37 -21.96 -19.50
CA GLU A 84 -12.61 -21.18 -20.49
C GLU A 84 -12.43 -19.70 -20.11
N GLY A 85 -13.08 -19.26 -19.03
CA GLY A 85 -13.05 -17.90 -18.52
C GLY A 85 -12.07 -17.69 -17.37
N VAL A 86 -12.05 -16.48 -16.85
CA VAL A 86 -10.98 -15.98 -15.97
C VAL A 86 -11.48 -15.51 -14.61
N ILE A 87 -10.58 -15.47 -13.63
CA ILE A 87 -10.78 -14.81 -12.33
C ILE A 87 -9.78 -13.67 -12.14
N SER A 88 -10.25 -12.50 -11.69
CA SER A 88 -9.49 -11.26 -11.55
C SER A 88 -9.68 -10.61 -10.18
N PRO A 89 -8.60 -10.37 -9.40
CA PRO A 89 -8.68 -9.52 -8.22
C PRO A 89 -8.99 -8.06 -8.55
N GLY A 90 -8.64 -7.58 -9.76
CA GLY A 90 -9.03 -6.25 -10.24
C GLY A 90 -10.55 -6.09 -10.41
N GLY A 91 -11.23 -7.18 -10.78
CA GLY A 91 -12.70 -7.31 -10.84
C GLY A 91 -13.39 -7.61 -9.50
N VAL A 92 -12.63 -7.63 -8.41
CA VAL A 92 -13.15 -7.73 -7.03
C VAL A 92 -12.86 -6.42 -6.28
N GLY A 93 -11.63 -5.90 -6.39
CA GLY A 93 -11.32 -4.49 -6.15
C GLY A 93 -10.42 -4.16 -4.95
N TYR A 94 -10.14 -2.86 -4.87
CA TYR A 94 -9.50 -2.10 -3.79
C TYR A 94 -10.21 -0.74 -3.75
N ASP A 95 -10.18 -0.04 -2.62
CA ASP A 95 -10.44 1.40 -2.57
C ASP A 95 -9.14 2.18 -2.86
N VAL A 96 -9.22 3.51 -3.05
CA VAL A 96 -8.13 4.33 -3.60
C VAL A 96 -8.00 5.66 -2.84
N ASN A 97 -6.77 6.06 -2.48
CA ASN A 97 -6.45 7.27 -1.71
C ASN A 97 -5.29 8.03 -2.40
N CYS A 98 -5.20 9.37 -2.43
CA CYS A 98 -4.31 10.00 -3.45
C CYS A 98 -3.36 11.14 -2.99
N LEU A 99 -2.29 11.34 -3.77
CA LEU A 99 -1.13 12.23 -3.53
C LEU A 99 -0.92 13.25 -4.65
N HIS A 100 -0.34 14.41 -4.34
CA HIS A 100 0.00 15.45 -5.32
C HIS A 100 1.04 15.00 -6.37
N GLU A 101 0.95 15.50 -7.60
CA GLU A 101 1.80 15.07 -8.72
C GLU A 101 3.32 15.22 -8.52
N ASP A 102 3.73 16.25 -7.77
CA ASP A 102 5.14 16.51 -7.41
C ASP A 102 5.61 15.73 -6.16
N THR A 103 4.78 14.85 -5.59
CA THR A 103 5.18 14.01 -4.45
C THR A 103 6.29 13.06 -4.87
N GLU A 104 7.44 13.16 -4.22
CA GLU A 104 8.60 12.30 -4.43
C GLU A 104 8.43 10.99 -3.66
N VAL A 105 8.68 9.86 -4.32
CA VAL A 105 8.83 8.55 -3.67
C VAL A 105 10.26 8.06 -3.81
N ILE A 106 10.75 7.40 -2.76
CA ILE A 106 12.12 6.92 -2.67
C ILE A 106 12.23 5.47 -3.13
N SER A 107 13.20 5.21 -4.01
CA SER A 107 13.57 3.90 -4.52
C SER A 107 14.45 3.14 -3.52
N ASP A 108 14.39 1.80 -3.51
CA ASP A 108 15.37 0.96 -2.78
C ASP A 108 16.80 1.10 -3.35
N LEU A 109 16.90 1.57 -4.59
CA LEU A 109 18.16 1.98 -5.21
C LEU A 109 18.69 3.31 -4.62
N GLY A 110 17.95 3.99 -3.74
CA GLY A 110 18.39 5.21 -3.06
C GLY A 110 18.34 6.47 -3.93
N PHE A 111 17.39 6.55 -4.86
CA PHE A 111 17.04 7.79 -5.57
C PHE A 111 15.57 8.13 -5.35
N ARG A 112 15.20 9.40 -5.44
CA ARG A 112 13.82 9.86 -5.38
C ARG A 112 13.27 10.19 -6.77
N ILE A 113 11.97 9.97 -6.96
CA ILE A 113 11.28 10.20 -8.24
C ILE A 113 9.86 10.69 -7.98
N LYS A 114 9.40 11.67 -8.77
CA LYS A 114 8.04 12.22 -8.65
C LYS A 114 6.99 11.21 -9.09
N VAL A 115 5.90 11.12 -8.34
CA VAL A 115 4.82 10.14 -8.56
C VAL A 115 4.25 10.20 -9.98
N ARG A 116 4.12 11.41 -10.55
CA ARG A 116 3.67 11.63 -11.95
C ARG A 116 4.55 11.02 -13.04
N GLU A 117 5.78 10.62 -12.73
CA GLU A 117 6.65 9.93 -13.69
C GLU A 117 6.50 8.40 -13.64
N LEU A 118 6.00 7.88 -12.52
CA LEU A 118 5.86 6.45 -12.32
C LEU A 118 4.91 5.79 -13.34
N PRO A 119 3.78 6.35 -13.80
CA PRO A 119 2.94 5.72 -14.84
C PRO A 119 3.73 5.29 -16.09
N LYS A 120 4.83 6.00 -16.40
CA LYS A 120 5.74 5.70 -17.52
C LYS A 120 6.91 4.77 -17.12
N LYS A 121 7.37 4.82 -15.86
CA LYS A 121 8.61 4.17 -15.37
C LYS A 121 8.41 2.98 -14.40
N PHE A 122 7.21 2.78 -13.84
CA PHE A 122 6.92 1.94 -12.66
C PHE A 122 7.30 0.46 -12.77
N LYS A 123 7.28 -0.13 -13.97
CA LYS A 123 7.58 -1.56 -14.15
C LYS A 123 9.02 -1.93 -13.78
N ARG A 124 9.93 -0.94 -13.70
CA ARG A 124 11.37 -1.12 -13.42
C ARG A 124 11.77 -0.78 -11.98
N ILE A 125 11.18 0.26 -11.39
CA ILE A 125 11.67 0.87 -10.13
C ILE A 125 11.11 0.12 -8.90
N PRO A 126 11.96 -0.38 -7.98
CA PRO A 126 11.53 -0.81 -6.66
C PRO A 126 11.50 0.39 -5.69
N LEU A 127 10.41 0.57 -4.95
CA LEU A 127 10.28 1.57 -3.89
C LEU A 127 10.75 1.04 -2.53
N LYS A 128 11.12 1.96 -1.64
CA LYS A 128 11.33 1.65 -0.22
C LYS A 128 9.98 1.57 0.50
N VAL A 129 9.86 0.64 1.43
CA VAL A 129 8.65 0.38 2.22
C VAL A 129 9.00 0.16 3.69
N TYR A 130 8.05 0.40 4.59
CA TYR A 130 8.20 0.13 6.02
C TYR A 130 7.48 -1.18 6.37
N ASN A 131 8.20 -2.18 6.85
CA ASN A 131 7.55 -3.37 7.39
C ASN A 131 6.99 -3.05 8.78
N VAL A 132 5.66 -2.90 8.85
CA VAL A 132 4.93 -2.61 10.09
C VAL A 132 4.96 -3.80 11.06
N GLU A 133 5.18 -5.02 10.57
CA GLU A 133 5.21 -6.25 11.38
C GLU A 133 6.60 -6.48 12.02
N GLU A 134 7.68 -6.20 11.29
CA GLU A 134 9.08 -6.39 11.73
C GLU A 134 9.80 -5.08 12.12
N GLY A 135 9.10 -3.94 12.08
CA GLY A 135 9.60 -2.64 12.52
C GLY A 135 10.72 -2.01 11.68
N HIS A 136 11.06 -2.56 10.51
CA HIS A 136 12.25 -2.15 9.75
C HIS A 136 12.02 -1.81 8.26
N ASN A 137 13.11 -1.38 7.63
CA ASN A 137 13.20 -1.10 6.19
C ASN A 137 13.07 -2.39 5.37
N ASP A 138 12.25 -2.36 4.31
CA ASP A 138 12.31 -3.34 3.22
C ASP A 138 12.10 -2.63 1.86
N SER A 139 11.94 -3.39 0.78
CA SER A 139 11.82 -2.95 -0.61
C SER A 139 10.54 -3.52 -1.24
N SER A 140 10.07 -2.88 -2.31
CA SER A 140 8.94 -3.41 -3.07
C SER A 140 8.93 -2.98 -4.52
N ARG A 141 8.66 -3.93 -5.43
CA ARG A 141 8.32 -3.59 -6.81
C ARG A 141 6.92 -2.94 -6.85
N ILE A 142 6.72 -1.97 -7.75
CA ILE A 142 5.42 -1.33 -7.92
C ILE A 142 4.44 -2.26 -8.63
N MET A 143 3.26 -2.45 -8.02
CA MET A 143 2.14 -3.23 -8.55
C MET A 143 1.34 -2.39 -9.55
N LEU A 144 0.91 -1.20 -9.12
CA LEU A 144 0.12 -0.25 -9.91
C LEU A 144 0.51 1.19 -9.55
N VAL A 145 0.21 2.11 -10.45
CA VAL A 145 0.12 3.54 -10.15
C VAL A 145 -1.24 3.99 -10.65
N ALA A 146 -2.08 4.51 -9.77
CA ALA A 146 -3.40 5.03 -10.13
C ALA A 146 -3.32 6.54 -10.36
N GLU A 147 -4.22 7.07 -11.18
CA GLU A 147 -4.40 8.50 -11.47
C GLU A 147 -5.88 8.85 -11.29
N ARG A 148 -6.21 9.93 -10.55
CA ARG A 148 -7.54 10.55 -10.49
C ARG A 148 -7.43 12.06 -10.67
N ASP A 149 -8.51 12.73 -11.08
CA ASP A 149 -8.53 14.19 -11.11
C ASP A 149 -8.30 14.81 -9.73
N SER A 150 -7.62 15.96 -9.70
CA SER A 150 -7.27 16.59 -8.45
C SER A 150 -8.47 17.21 -7.76
N ASP A 151 -8.56 16.87 -6.49
CA ASP A 151 -9.21 17.66 -5.47
C ASP A 151 -8.84 19.15 -5.64
N GLU A 152 -9.82 20.07 -5.68
CA GLU A 152 -9.55 21.52 -5.81
C GLU A 152 -8.79 22.11 -4.60
N GLU A 153 -8.78 21.43 -3.45
CA GLU A 153 -7.91 21.68 -2.31
C GLU A 153 -7.27 20.37 -1.91
N ILE A 154 -6.03 20.45 -1.46
CA ILE A 154 -5.29 19.35 -0.85
C ILE A 154 -4.77 19.79 0.51
N TYR A 155 -4.42 18.84 1.36
CA TYR A 155 -3.79 19.15 2.64
C TYR A 155 -2.29 19.13 2.50
N GLU A 156 -1.70 20.26 2.87
CA GLU A 156 -0.27 20.44 2.95
C GLU A 156 0.15 20.28 4.42
N ILE A 157 0.74 19.13 4.72
CA ILE A 157 1.20 18.71 6.04
C ILE A 157 2.65 19.16 6.18
N HIS A 158 2.96 19.99 7.17
CA HIS A 158 4.31 20.44 7.51
C HIS A 158 4.77 19.74 8.79
N LEU A 159 5.91 19.05 8.74
CA LEU A 159 6.49 18.34 9.88
C LEU A 159 7.67 19.11 10.50
N SER A 160 8.15 18.68 11.68
CA SER A 160 9.23 19.38 12.42
C SER A 160 10.59 19.30 11.72
N SER A 161 10.79 18.28 10.88
CA SER A 161 11.89 18.19 9.90
C SER A 161 11.78 19.17 8.73
N GLY A 162 10.72 19.99 8.65
CA GLY A 162 10.41 20.81 7.48
C GLY A 162 10.11 19.97 6.23
N ARG A 163 9.80 18.67 6.37
CA ARG A 163 9.16 17.89 5.30
C ARG A 163 7.75 18.42 5.08
N ILE A 164 7.35 18.43 3.82
CA ILE A 164 6.03 18.84 3.37
C ILE A 164 5.43 17.68 2.58
N LEU A 165 4.20 17.26 2.87
CA LEU A 165 3.43 16.38 1.99
C LEU A 165 2.14 17.07 1.56
N LYS A 166 1.81 16.98 0.27
CA LYS A 166 0.53 17.42 -0.29
C LYS A 166 -0.29 16.18 -0.67
N ALA A 167 -1.43 15.97 0.00
CA ALA A 167 -2.24 14.75 -0.17
C ALA A 167 -3.75 15.02 -0.10
N SER A 168 -4.56 14.05 -0.54
CA SER A 168 -6.00 14.07 -0.33
C SER A 168 -6.35 13.93 1.16
N GLY A 169 -7.51 14.43 1.58
CA GLY A 169 -7.90 14.43 3.00
C GLY A 169 -7.96 13.01 3.55
N ASP A 170 -8.64 12.16 2.79
CA ASP A 170 -8.75 10.72 2.94
C ASP A 170 -7.46 9.94 2.69
N HIS A 171 -6.30 10.57 2.50
CA HIS A 171 -5.04 9.84 2.35
C HIS A 171 -4.48 9.44 3.73
N PRO A 172 -4.55 8.17 4.16
CA PRO A 172 -4.03 7.76 5.46
C PRO A 172 -2.51 7.94 5.55
N ILE A 173 -2.05 8.22 6.77
CA ILE A 173 -0.67 8.51 7.14
C ILE A 173 -0.33 7.74 8.42
N LEU A 174 0.75 6.95 8.40
CA LEU A 174 1.21 6.23 9.59
C LEU A 174 1.75 7.18 10.67
N THR A 175 1.20 7.07 11.87
CA THR A 175 1.65 7.74 13.09
C THR A 175 2.02 6.70 14.15
N GLU A 176 2.53 7.13 15.32
CA GLU A 176 2.84 6.23 16.44
C GLU A 176 1.64 5.38 16.92
N ASP A 177 0.41 5.92 16.82
CA ASP A 177 -0.85 5.24 17.17
C ASP A 177 -1.33 4.24 16.09
N GLY A 178 -0.59 4.11 14.97
CA GLY A 178 -1.07 3.57 13.71
C GLY A 178 -1.48 4.68 12.75
N TYR A 179 -2.20 4.32 11.67
CA TYR A 179 -2.60 5.31 10.66
C TYR A 179 -3.64 6.31 11.21
N LYS A 180 -3.51 7.57 10.81
CA LYS A 180 -4.55 8.62 10.91
C LYS A 180 -4.80 9.15 9.50
N LEU A 181 -5.98 9.65 9.16
CA LEU A 181 -6.13 10.32 7.87
C LEU A 181 -5.24 11.58 7.84
N THR A 182 -4.71 11.93 6.66
CA THR A 182 -4.10 13.25 6.37
C THR A 182 -4.97 14.37 6.94
N GLU A 183 -6.29 14.17 6.91
CA GLU A 183 -7.25 15.11 7.42
C GLU A 183 -7.41 15.26 8.93
N GLU A 184 -6.96 14.28 9.70
CA GLU A 184 -7.11 14.22 11.16
C GLU A 184 -5.87 14.67 11.92
N LEU A 185 -4.73 14.72 11.21
CA LEU A 185 -3.44 15.18 11.73
C LEU A 185 -3.54 16.60 12.29
N LYS A 186 -3.00 16.77 13.50
CA LYS A 186 -2.91 18.04 14.22
C LYS A 186 -1.45 18.33 14.57
N PRO A 187 -1.08 19.61 14.76
CA PRO A 187 0.20 19.99 15.35
C PRO A 187 0.46 19.21 16.66
N GLY A 188 1.54 18.42 16.69
CA GLY A 188 1.89 17.50 17.76
C GLY A 188 1.81 16.01 17.41
N ASP A 189 1.00 15.59 16.43
CA ASP A 189 0.92 14.16 16.03
C ASP A 189 2.26 13.65 15.51
N LEU A 190 2.74 12.51 16.02
CA LEU A 190 4.01 11.93 15.61
C LEU A 190 3.87 11.02 14.39
N VAL A 191 4.22 11.53 13.21
CA VAL A 191 4.17 10.81 11.92
C VAL A 191 5.45 9.98 11.74
N ALA A 192 5.32 8.72 11.32
CA ALA A 192 6.47 7.87 11.02
C ALA A 192 7.07 8.25 9.66
N ILE A 193 8.32 8.70 9.63
CA ILE A 193 9.05 9.08 8.41
C ILE A 193 10.34 8.29 8.19
N TYR A 194 10.75 8.20 6.92
CA TYR A 194 12.08 7.71 6.53
C TYR A 194 13.04 8.88 6.30
N PRO A 195 14.19 8.95 7.02
CA PRO A 195 15.13 10.08 6.93
C PRO A 195 15.85 10.28 5.59
N PHE A 196 16.03 9.21 4.80
CA PHE A 196 16.83 9.29 3.57
C PHE A 196 16.10 10.07 2.47
N GLU A 197 16.85 10.81 1.66
CA GLU A 197 16.33 11.68 0.60
C GLU A 197 16.88 11.23 -0.77
N GLY A 198 18.20 10.97 -0.86
CA GLY A 198 18.85 10.54 -2.11
C GLY A 198 18.87 11.61 -3.22
N PRO A 199 19.67 11.42 -4.29
CA PRO A 199 19.55 12.22 -5.52
C PRO A 199 18.22 11.97 -6.24
N GLU A 200 17.85 12.88 -7.15
CA GLU A 200 16.72 12.72 -8.08
C GLU A 200 17.02 11.64 -9.14
N TYR A 201 15.97 11.07 -9.75
CA TYR A 201 16.12 10.03 -10.76
C TYR A 201 16.52 10.56 -12.14
N GLU A 202 17.81 10.47 -12.43
CA GLU A 202 18.38 10.62 -13.77
C GLU A 202 18.27 9.31 -14.59
N GLU A 203 17.71 9.39 -15.80
CA GLU A 203 17.63 8.26 -16.75
C GLU A 203 19.02 7.99 -17.37
N PRO A 204 19.60 6.78 -17.23
CA PRO A 204 20.94 6.49 -17.72
C PRO A 204 21.08 6.50 -19.26
N PRO A 205 22.31 6.73 -19.79
CA PRO A 205 22.59 6.68 -21.22
C PRO A 205 22.25 5.32 -21.83
N ASN A 206 21.95 5.30 -23.14
CA ASN A 206 21.59 4.08 -23.87
C ASN A 206 22.82 3.28 -24.33
N GLU A 207 23.74 3.04 -23.40
CA GLU A 207 25.06 2.46 -23.66
C GLU A 207 25.17 1.06 -23.06
N ILE A 208 25.99 0.21 -23.71
CA ILE A 208 26.36 -1.12 -23.21
C ILE A 208 27.65 -0.94 -22.40
N LEU A 209 27.65 -1.41 -21.16
CA LEU A 209 28.79 -1.37 -20.26
C LEU A 209 29.65 -2.64 -20.34
N LEU A 210 29.01 -3.79 -20.55
CA LEU A 210 29.70 -5.07 -20.81
C LEU A 210 28.96 -5.86 -21.88
N SER A 211 29.70 -6.31 -22.87
CA SER A 211 29.26 -7.06 -24.05
C SER A 211 29.75 -8.51 -24.01
N TYR A 212 29.39 -9.32 -25.01
CA TYR A 212 29.96 -10.67 -25.16
C TYR A 212 31.47 -10.64 -25.48
N GLU A 213 31.95 -9.58 -26.14
CA GLU A 213 33.36 -9.38 -26.53
C GLU A 213 34.24 -9.20 -25.28
N ASP A 214 33.72 -8.56 -24.23
CA ASP A 214 34.38 -8.44 -22.93
C ASP A 214 34.66 -9.79 -22.24
N PHE A 215 34.02 -10.88 -22.69
CA PHE A 215 34.21 -12.24 -22.20
C PHE A 215 34.71 -13.20 -23.29
N GLU A 216 35.28 -12.69 -24.38
CA GLU A 216 35.93 -13.51 -25.40
C GLU A 216 37.08 -14.34 -24.77
N GLY A 217 37.15 -15.62 -25.17
CA GLY A 217 38.12 -16.58 -24.62
C GLY A 217 37.77 -17.20 -23.26
N GLU A 218 36.72 -16.75 -22.56
CA GLU A 218 36.24 -17.40 -21.33
C GLU A 218 35.36 -18.63 -21.58
N ASP A 219 35.21 -19.48 -20.55
CA ASP A 219 34.45 -20.73 -20.65
C ASP A 219 32.98 -20.48 -21.03
N ARG A 220 32.44 -21.28 -21.97
CA ARG A 220 31.05 -21.18 -22.43
C ARG A 220 30.02 -21.31 -21.29
N GLN A 221 30.37 -21.97 -20.18
CA GLN A 221 29.56 -22.02 -18.96
C GLN A 221 29.52 -20.69 -18.20
N ILE A 222 30.57 -19.87 -18.27
CA ILE A 222 30.66 -18.54 -17.64
C ILE A 222 29.78 -17.55 -18.40
N ILE A 223 29.92 -17.51 -19.73
CA ILE A 223 29.07 -16.71 -20.63
C ILE A 223 27.59 -17.03 -20.35
N ARG A 224 27.23 -18.32 -20.40
CA ARG A 224 25.86 -18.79 -20.15
C ARG A 224 25.37 -18.54 -18.71
N TYR A 225 26.26 -18.49 -17.71
CA TYR A 225 25.90 -18.16 -16.32
C TYR A 225 25.47 -16.69 -16.17
N LEU A 226 26.13 -15.78 -16.90
CA LEU A 226 25.85 -14.35 -16.93
C LEU A 226 24.63 -14.03 -17.81
N GLU A 227 24.57 -14.60 -19.01
CA GLU A 227 23.43 -14.53 -19.95
C GLU A 227 22.12 -14.97 -19.28
N ASN A 228 22.09 -16.14 -18.62
CA ASN A 228 20.93 -16.64 -17.86
C ASN A 228 20.49 -15.71 -16.69
N ARG A 229 21.29 -14.69 -16.34
CA ARG A 229 21.00 -13.68 -15.31
C ARG A 229 20.76 -12.29 -15.90
N GLY A 230 20.80 -12.15 -17.23
CA GLY A 230 20.76 -10.87 -17.91
C GLY A 230 21.94 -9.96 -17.52
N LEU A 231 23.10 -10.53 -17.22
CA LEU A 231 24.35 -9.79 -16.91
C LEU A 231 25.26 -9.67 -18.15
N LEU A 232 24.72 -10.00 -19.32
CA LEU A 232 25.40 -10.03 -20.61
C LEU A 232 24.35 -9.96 -21.74
N SER A 233 24.31 -8.95 -22.61
CA SER A 233 25.03 -7.66 -22.53
C SER A 233 24.42 -6.74 -21.46
N LEU A 234 25.24 -6.25 -20.54
CA LEU A 234 24.83 -5.33 -19.47
C LEU A 234 24.81 -3.88 -20.00
N SER A 235 23.72 -3.15 -19.79
CA SER A 235 23.58 -1.74 -20.18
C SER A 235 23.38 -0.84 -18.97
N PHE A 236 23.81 0.43 -19.07
CA PHE A 236 23.52 1.48 -18.10
C PHE A 236 22.02 1.62 -17.77
N ARG A 237 21.12 1.29 -18.73
CA ARG A 237 19.66 1.31 -18.53
C ARG A 237 19.09 0.15 -17.71
N ASP A 238 19.91 -0.83 -17.33
CA ASP A 238 19.52 -1.84 -16.35
C ASP A 238 19.68 -1.27 -14.94
N LEU A 239 18.56 -1.03 -14.25
CA LEU A 239 18.58 -0.43 -12.91
C LEU A 239 19.41 -1.22 -11.87
N ARG A 240 19.69 -2.50 -12.11
CA ARG A 240 20.58 -3.31 -11.27
C ARG A 240 22.03 -2.84 -11.29
N ILE A 241 22.41 -1.98 -12.23
CA ILE A 241 23.74 -1.34 -12.26
C ILE A 241 24.03 -0.56 -10.97
N GLY A 242 23.02 0.03 -10.32
CA GLY A 242 23.17 0.67 -9.02
C GLY A 242 23.57 -0.33 -7.92
N ILE A 243 23.01 -1.55 -7.94
CA ILE A 243 23.40 -2.60 -6.99
C ILE A 243 24.79 -3.15 -7.31
N LEU A 244 25.15 -3.29 -8.60
CA LEU A 244 26.54 -3.66 -8.99
C LEU A 244 27.55 -2.59 -8.53
N ALA A 245 27.23 -1.30 -8.67
CA ALA A 245 28.03 -0.21 -8.14
C ALA A 245 28.14 -0.27 -6.60
N ARG A 246 27.04 -0.53 -5.90
CA ARG A 246 26.98 -0.74 -4.43
C ARG A 246 27.91 -1.86 -3.97
N ILE A 247 27.83 -3.02 -4.64
CA ILE A 247 28.66 -4.20 -4.37
C ILE A 247 30.13 -3.92 -4.71
N LEU A 248 30.43 -3.20 -5.79
CA LEU A 248 31.80 -2.87 -6.17
C LEU A 248 32.46 -1.86 -5.21
N GLY A 249 31.73 -0.83 -4.78
CA GLY A 249 32.22 0.11 -3.75
C GLY A 249 32.54 -0.61 -2.44
N TYR A 250 31.63 -1.48 -1.98
CA TYR A 250 31.88 -2.32 -0.80
C TYR A 250 33.01 -3.33 -1.02
N PHE A 251 33.15 -3.88 -2.23
CA PHE A 251 34.28 -4.74 -2.60
C PHE A 251 35.61 -3.99 -2.50
N ILE A 252 35.67 -2.74 -2.95
CA ILE A 252 36.90 -1.93 -2.88
C ILE A 252 37.27 -1.61 -1.43
N GLY A 253 36.32 -1.49 -0.50
CA GLY A 253 36.59 -1.48 0.95
C GLY A 253 36.96 -2.87 1.52
N ASP A 254 35.96 -3.67 1.89
CA ASP A 254 36.11 -4.94 2.64
C ASP A 254 36.02 -6.22 1.79
N GLY A 255 36.11 -6.13 0.45
CA GLY A 255 36.17 -7.30 -0.45
C GLY A 255 37.58 -7.86 -0.68
N SER A 256 37.68 -9.13 -1.08
CA SER A 256 38.91 -9.73 -1.60
C SER A 256 38.63 -10.90 -2.58
N PHE A 257 39.66 -11.29 -3.35
CA PHE A 257 39.66 -12.50 -4.16
C PHE A 257 40.59 -13.56 -3.56
N ASP A 258 40.02 -14.66 -3.07
CA ASP A 258 40.76 -15.84 -2.61
C ASP A 258 40.95 -16.85 -3.76
N VAL A 259 42.05 -17.60 -3.71
CA VAL A 259 42.29 -18.77 -4.60
C VAL A 259 42.38 -20.04 -3.75
N TYR A 260 41.27 -20.77 -3.68
CA TYR A 260 41.22 -22.08 -3.00
C TYR A 260 41.79 -23.18 -3.90
N LYS A 261 42.61 -24.07 -3.35
CA LYS A 261 42.96 -25.34 -4.00
C LYS A 261 42.00 -26.42 -3.52
N GLU A 262 41.25 -27.02 -4.44
CA GLU A 262 40.44 -28.22 -4.18
C GLU A 262 41.35 -29.47 -4.03
N LYS A 263 40.85 -30.55 -3.42
CA LYS A 263 41.64 -31.79 -3.15
C LYS A 263 42.17 -32.48 -4.42
N ASN A 264 41.58 -32.17 -5.57
CA ASN A 264 41.97 -32.62 -6.91
C ASN A 264 43.07 -31.73 -7.56
N GLY A 265 43.60 -30.74 -6.84
CA GLY A 265 44.58 -29.76 -7.35
C GLY A 265 43.98 -28.56 -8.09
N ARG A 266 42.68 -28.55 -8.40
CA ARG A 266 42.00 -27.47 -9.13
C ARG A 266 42.03 -26.18 -8.30
N LYS A 267 42.52 -25.09 -8.90
CA LYS A 267 42.40 -23.74 -8.32
C LYS A 267 41.01 -23.18 -8.60
N ARG A 268 40.39 -22.57 -7.58
CA ARG A 268 39.08 -21.92 -7.66
C ARG A 268 39.15 -20.50 -7.11
N LEU A 269 38.84 -19.54 -7.97
CA LEU A 269 38.67 -18.13 -7.60
C LEU A 269 37.36 -17.97 -6.83
N VAL A 270 37.40 -17.28 -5.69
CA VAL A 270 36.26 -17.05 -4.80
C VAL A 270 36.27 -15.59 -4.36
N THR A 271 35.17 -14.88 -4.58
CA THR A 271 34.97 -13.54 -4.01
C THR A 271 34.62 -13.70 -2.53
N VAL A 272 35.32 -12.99 -1.65
CA VAL A 272 35.04 -12.92 -0.22
C VAL A 272 34.70 -11.48 0.13
N PHE A 273 33.72 -11.30 1.01
CA PHE A 273 33.40 -10.01 1.63
C PHE A 273 33.48 -10.15 3.14
N TYR A 274 34.11 -9.18 3.79
CA TYR A 274 34.18 -9.02 5.25
C TYR A 274 33.25 -7.89 5.69
N GLY A 275 32.96 -7.78 6.99
CA GLY A 275 32.11 -6.72 7.52
C GLY A 275 31.42 -7.09 8.84
N ASP A 276 30.34 -6.37 9.17
CA ASP A 276 29.42 -6.75 10.25
C ASP A 276 28.32 -7.71 9.75
N ARG A 277 27.68 -8.43 10.68
CA ARG A 277 26.76 -9.52 10.32
C ARG A 277 25.53 -9.02 9.56
N GLU A 278 24.90 -7.94 10.03
CA GLU A 278 23.69 -7.36 9.40
C GLU A 278 23.98 -6.87 7.99
N GLY A 279 25.11 -6.17 7.82
CA GLY A 279 25.58 -5.69 6.53
C GLY A 279 25.87 -6.80 5.53
N LEU A 280 26.49 -7.88 5.98
CA LEU A 280 26.76 -9.05 5.15
C LEU A 280 25.48 -9.81 4.78
N GLU A 281 24.51 -9.96 5.68
CA GLU A 281 23.19 -10.54 5.31
C GLU A 281 22.46 -9.66 4.29
N ALA A 282 22.53 -8.32 4.40
CA ALA A 282 21.98 -7.41 3.40
C ALA A 282 22.67 -7.56 2.02
N LEU A 283 23.99 -7.74 1.98
CA LEU A 283 24.74 -8.00 0.74
C LEU A 283 24.35 -9.37 0.13
N ARG A 284 24.16 -10.40 0.96
CA ARG A 284 23.63 -11.71 0.51
C ARG A 284 22.24 -11.57 -0.11
N ASN A 285 21.36 -10.78 0.50
CA ASN A 285 19.99 -10.57 0.03
C ASN A 285 19.98 -9.84 -1.32
N ASP A 286 20.76 -8.76 -1.49
CA ASP A 286 20.90 -8.07 -2.78
C ASP A 286 21.45 -9.01 -3.88
N LEU A 287 22.42 -9.87 -3.56
CA LEU A 287 22.98 -10.86 -4.49
C LEU A 287 21.96 -11.90 -4.95
N GLU A 288 21.14 -12.44 -4.04
CA GLU A 288 20.13 -13.44 -4.40
C GLU A 288 18.90 -12.80 -5.07
N PHE A 289 18.46 -11.63 -4.62
CA PHE A 289 17.27 -10.93 -5.13
C PHE A 289 17.48 -10.33 -6.53
N TYR A 290 18.53 -9.51 -6.73
CA TYR A 290 18.72 -8.79 -8.00
C TYR A 290 19.40 -9.63 -9.09
N PHE A 291 20.17 -10.67 -8.70
CA PHE A 291 21.01 -11.44 -9.63
C PHE A 291 20.85 -12.95 -9.56
N ASN A 292 20.10 -13.51 -8.60
CA ASN A 292 20.05 -14.95 -8.34
C ASN A 292 21.47 -15.54 -8.17
N ILE A 293 22.31 -14.86 -7.38
CA ILE A 293 23.69 -15.27 -7.06
C ILE A 293 23.74 -15.65 -5.58
N ARG A 294 23.89 -16.95 -5.30
CA ARG A 294 23.99 -17.45 -3.92
C ARG A 294 25.39 -17.27 -3.35
N ALA A 295 25.48 -16.44 -2.32
CA ALA A 295 26.61 -16.40 -1.39
C ALA A 295 26.42 -17.44 -0.26
N SER A 296 27.52 -17.87 0.36
CA SER A 296 27.49 -18.67 1.59
C SER A 296 26.71 -17.95 2.71
N ARG A 297 26.23 -18.71 3.71
CA ARG A 297 25.87 -18.11 5.01
C ARG A 297 27.00 -17.24 5.56
N VAL A 298 26.67 -16.27 6.41
CA VAL A 298 27.69 -15.52 7.16
C VAL A 298 28.45 -16.49 8.07
N TYR A 299 29.75 -16.63 7.81
CA TYR A 299 30.67 -17.31 8.71
C TYR A 299 31.17 -16.33 9.77
N SER A 300 31.42 -16.81 10.98
CA SER A 300 32.10 -16.07 12.04
C SER A 300 33.39 -16.77 12.45
N ARG A 301 34.41 -15.99 12.81
CA ARG A 301 35.70 -16.48 13.31
C ARG A 301 36.20 -15.58 14.42
N LYS A 302 36.41 -16.13 15.63
CA LYS A 302 37.23 -15.45 16.64
C LYS A 302 38.67 -15.39 16.14
N ARG A 303 39.23 -14.19 16.04
CA ARG A 303 40.59 -13.95 15.55
C ARG A 303 41.33 -13.05 16.53
N LYS A 304 42.46 -13.54 17.02
CA LYS A 304 43.45 -12.73 17.75
C LYS A 304 44.42 -12.19 16.71
N GLN A 305 44.43 -10.87 16.48
CA GLN A 305 45.37 -10.22 15.57
C GLN A 305 46.41 -9.45 16.38
N LYS A 306 47.68 -9.55 15.98
CA LYS A 306 48.64 -8.47 16.17
C LYS A 306 48.52 -7.57 14.94
N VAL A 307 48.05 -6.35 15.11
CA VAL A 307 48.04 -5.35 14.03
C VAL A 307 49.15 -4.35 14.32
N LYS A 308 50.22 -4.37 13.51
CA LYS A 308 51.27 -3.34 13.52
C LYS A 308 50.74 -2.13 12.75
N THR A 309 50.35 -1.10 13.49
CA THR A 309 49.80 0.15 12.94
C THR A 309 50.83 1.27 13.01
N ALA A 310 50.48 2.42 12.42
CA ALA A 310 51.24 3.67 12.55
C ALA A 310 51.44 4.11 14.02
N TRP A 311 50.59 3.63 14.95
CA TRP A 311 50.58 3.94 16.38
C TRP A 311 51.15 2.82 17.27
N GLY A 312 51.77 1.78 16.68
CA GLY A 312 52.36 0.64 17.38
C GLY A 312 51.67 -0.70 17.12
N GLU A 313 52.12 -1.78 17.80
CA GLU A 313 51.47 -3.09 17.78
C GLU A 313 50.26 -3.13 18.73
N PHE A 314 49.07 -3.36 18.17
CA PHE A 314 47.86 -3.63 18.94
C PHE A 314 47.52 -5.12 18.89
N LYS A 315 47.37 -5.75 20.07
CA LYS A 315 46.73 -7.07 20.19
C LYS A 315 45.22 -6.85 20.25
N THR A 316 44.50 -7.22 19.19
CA THR A 316 43.03 -7.19 19.16
C THR A 316 42.48 -8.61 19.20
N GLU A 317 41.41 -8.81 19.97
CA GLU A 317 40.58 -10.03 19.93
C GLU A 317 39.19 -9.62 19.47
N GLY A 318 38.76 -10.16 18.33
CA GLY A 318 37.47 -9.81 17.73
C GLY A 318 36.83 -11.00 17.02
N THR A 319 35.55 -10.84 16.66
CA THR A 319 34.85 -11.78 15.79
C THR A 319 34.78 -11.20 14.39
N GLU A 320 35.53 -11.81 13.49
CA GLU A 320 35.54 -11.52 12.05
C GLU A 320 34.35 -12.25 11.41
N TYR A 321 33.50 -11.51 10.67
CA TYR A 321 32.42 -12.10 9.87
C TYR A 321 32.79 -12.05 8.38
N SER A 322 32.35 -13.05 7.61
CA SER A 322 32.54 -13.07 6.15
C SER A 322 31.51 -13.90 5.40
N ILE A 323 31.29 -13.57 4.13
CA ILE A 323 30.53 -14.36 3.15
C ILE A 323 31.40 -14.66 1.93
N LYS A 324 31.07 -15.74 1.20
CA LYS A 324 31.85 -16.23 0.06
C LYS A 324 30.96 -16.52 -1.14
N VAL A 325 31.29 -15.95 -2.29
CA VAL A 325 30.66 -16.26 -3.59
C VAL A 325 31.63 -17.12 -4.40
N THR A 326 31.30 -18.40 -4.57
CA THR A 326 32.22 -19.41 -5.13
C THR A 326 32.09 -19.56 -6.66
N SER A 327 31.52 -18.56 -7.33
CA SER A 327 31.30 -18.51 -8.78
C SER A 327 32.44 -17.75 -9.47
N LYS A 328 33.22 -18.43 -10.33
CA LYS A 328 34.24 -17.77 -11.16
C LYS A 328 33.61 -16.67 -12.03
N ALA A 329 32.41 -16.91 -12.56
CA ALA A 329 31.71 -15.94 -13.41
C ALA A 329 31.37 -14.63 -12.68
N PHE A 330 30.97 -14.70 -11.41
CA PHE A 330 30.75 -13.49 -10.60
C PHE A 330 32.06 -12.76 -10.26
N ALA A 331 33.13 -13.51 -9.95
CA ALA A 331 34.44 -12.91 -9.71
C ALA A 331 34.98 -12.19 -10.97
N LEU A 332 34.87 -12.81 -12.14
CA LEU A 332 35.22 -12.20 -13.43
C LEU A 332 34.37 -10.97 -13.75
N LEU A 333 33.06 -11.02 -13.50
CA LEU A 333 32.16 -9.87 -13.68
C LEU A 333 32.63 -8.68 -12.84
N LEU A 334 32.95 -8.88 -11.56
CA LEU A 334 33.49 -7.81 -10.72
C LEU A 334 34.83 -7.29 -11.25
N ILE A 335 35.74 -8.16 -11.69
CA ILE A 335 37.03 -7.75 -12.27
C ILE A 335 36.81 -6.89 -13.53
N LYS A 336 35.91 -7.31 -14.43
CA LYS A 336 35.55 -6.56 -15.65
C LYS A 336 34.83 -5.24 -15.36
N LEU A 337 34.13 -5.12 -14.24
CA LEU A 337 33.59 -3.86 -13.73
C LEU A 337 34.63 -2.98 -13.00
N GLY A 338 35.88 -3.43 -12.84
CA GLY A 338 36.98 -2.66 -12.23
C GLY A 338 37.37 -3.06 -10.81
N ALA A 339 37.01 -4.26 -10.32
CA ALA A 339 37.45 -4.73 -9.01
C ALA A 339 38.96 -5.05 -8.97
N PRO A 340 39.74 -4.46 -8.04
CA PRO A 340 41.19 -4.67 -7.98
C PRO A 340 41.55 -6.12 -7.64
N VAL A 341 42.52 -6.67 -8.37
CA VAL A 341 43.01 -8.05 -8.20
C VAL A 341 44.32 -8.05 -7.42
N GLY A 342 44.35 -8.74 -6.28
CA GLY A 342 45.51 -8.84 -5.39
C GLY A 342 45.28 -8.14 -4.06
N LYS A 343 46.37 -7.70 -3.41
CA LYS A 343 46.31 -6.93 -2.16
C LYS A 343 46.17 -5.44 -2.49
N LYS A 344 45.06 -4.81 -2.13
CA LYS A 344 44.75 -3.40 -2.44
C LYS A 344 45.80 -2.39 -1.96
N SER A 345 46.53 -2.68 -0.88
CA SER A 345 47.62 -1.82 -0.43
C SER A 345 48.87 -1.91 -1.30
N ASP A 346 48.99 -2.95 -2.11
CA ASP A 346 50.19 -3.34 -2.84
C ASP A 346 49.95 -3.33 -4.37
N VAL A 347 48.82 -2.78 -4.85
CA VAL A 347 48.45 -2.68 -6.29
C VAL A 347 47.79 -1.33 -6.62
N GLU A 348 47.92 -0.90 -7.87
CA GLU A 348 47.25 0.29 -8.42
C GLU A 348 45.79 0.02 -8.74
N PHE A 349 44.95 1.04 -8.53
CA PHE A 349 43.55 1.13 -9.00
C PHE A 349 43.01 2.54 -8.74
N ASP A 350 41.88 2.88 -9.35
CA ASP A 350 41.09 4.09 -9.13
C ASP A 350 39.59 3.70 -9.10
N VAL A 351 38.69 4.66 -8.85
CA VAL A 351 37.27 4.50 -9.13
C VAL A 351 37.07 4.31 -10.64
N PRO A 352 36.33 3.29 -11.12
CA PRO A 352 36.14 3.05 -12.55
C PRO A 352 35.50 4.24 -13.28
N ASP A 353 35.95 4.53 -14.51
CA ASP A 353 35.45 5.66 -15.32
C ASP A 353 33.94 5.56 -15.58
N TRP A 354 33.41 4.35 -15.73
CA TRP A 354 31.97 4.12 -15.88
C TRP A 354 31.15 4.57 -14.66
N ILE A 355 31.76 4.63 -13.46
CA ILE A 355 31.15 5.19 -12.25
C ILE A 355 31.39 6.69 -12.17
N LYS A 356 32.61 7.17 -12.46
CA LYS A 356 32.93 8.61 -12.47
C LYS A 356 32.10 9.40 -13.49
N ASN A 357 31.61 8.74 -14.55
CA ASN A 357 30.72 9.32 -15.57
C ASN A 357 29.23 8.94 -15.41
N ALA A 358 28.84 8.18 -14.38
CA ALA A 358 27.47 7.73 -14.21
C ALA A 358 26.53 8.82 -13.63
N PRO A 359 25.21 8.70 -13.88
CA PRO A 359 24.16 9.38 -13.12
C PRO A 359 24.35 9.36 -11.59
N LEU A 360 23.93 10.42 -10.88
CA LEU A 360 24.21 10.57 -9.44
C LEU A 360 23.70 9.41 -8.60
N TRP A 361 22.57 8.78 -8.95
CA TRP A 361 22.07 7.65 -8.18
C TRP A 361 22.94 6.38 -8.28
N ILE A 362 23.72 6.22 -9.35
CA ILE A 362 24.69 5.12 -9.48
C ILE A 362 25.94 5.46 -8.66
N LYS A 363 26.45 6.70 -8.77
CA LYS A 363 27.55 7.23 -7.94
C LYS A 363 27.25 7.11 -6.45
N ARG A 364 26.01 7.44 -6.04
CA ARG A 364 25.48 7.31 -4.68
C ARG A 364 25.64 5.90 -4.15
N ASN A 365 25.29 4.89 -4.95
CA ASN A 365 25.35 3.51 -4.50
C ASN A 365 26.80 3.04 -4.31
N PHE A 366 27.71 3.39 -5.24
CA PHE A 366 29.14 3.10 -5.07
C PHE A 366 29.71 3.72 -3.78
N LEU A 367 29.47 5.01 -3.56
CA LEU A 367 29.94 5.72 -2.37
C LEU A 367 29.33 5.12 -1.09
N ALA A 368 28.01 4.87 -1.07
CA ALA A 368 27.35 4.30 0.11
C ALA A 368 27.81 2.88 0.44
N GLY A 369 28.20 2.07 -0.57
CA GLY A 369 28.87 0.79 -0.37
C GLY A 369 30.30 0.95 0.17
N LEU A 370 31.10 1.85 -0.40
CA LEU A 370 32.48 2.10 0.02
C LEU A 370 32.57 2.64 1.47
N PHE A 371 31.76 3.65 1.81
CA PHE A 371 31.62 4.14 3.18
C PHE A 371 30.92 3.12 4.09
N GLY A 372 30.09 2.24 3.53
CA GLY A 372 29.51 1.08 4.21
C GLY A 372 30.57 0.22 4.90
N ALA A 373 31.60 -0.17 4.16
CA ALA A 373 32.80 -0.85 4.64
C ALA A 373 33.68 0.08 5.51
N ASP A 374 34.56 0.88 4.88
CA ASP A 374 35.65 1.61 5.53
C ASP A 374 35.23 2.92 6.24
N GLY A 375 34.01 3.41 6.00
CA GLY A 375 33.56 4.71 6.51
C GLY A 375 33.33 4.69 8.02
N THR A 376 33.92 5.66 8.73
CA THR A 376 33.70 5.88 10.16
C THR A 376 32.22 6.17 10.46
N LYS A 377 31.67 5.60 11.55
CA LYS A 377 30.32 5.90 12.05
C LYS A 377 30.18 7.40 12.41
N PRO A 378 29.05 8.08 12.10
CA PRO A 378 28.80 9.45 12.57
C PRO A 378 28.76 9.50 14.11
N THR A 379 29.34 10.55 14.69
CA THR A 379 29.47 10.75 16.15
C THR A 379 29.46 12.24 16.51
N PHE A 380 29.38 12.59 17.79
CA PHE A 380 29.64 13.94 18.30
C PHE A 380 31.04 14.05 18.88
N LEU A 381 31.64 15.25 18.82
CA LEU A 381 33.07 15.47 19.05
C LEU A 381 33.56 14.97 20.41
N THR A 382 32.84 15.28 21.50
CA THR A 382 33.01 14.69 22.84
C THR A 382 31.70 14.76 23.61
N GLU A 383 31.59 14.08 24.76
CA GLU A 383 30.44 14.20 25.68
C GLU A 383 30.16 15.64 26.15
N LYS A 384 31.20 16.49 26.21
CA LYS A 384 31.07 17.92 26.55
C LYS A 384 30.60 18.77 25.37
N HIS A 385 30.54 18.20 24.16
CA HIS A 385 30.19 18.86 22.91
C HIS A 385 29.09 18.11 22.14
N LYS A 386 28.05 17.62 22.82
CA LYS A 386 26.93 16.81 22.26
C LYS A 386 26.15 17.40 21.06
N TYR A 387 26.47 18.61 20.63
CA TYR A 387 25.85 19.29 19.49
C TYR A 387 26.86 19.62 18.37
N THR A 388 28.17 19.43 18.56
CA THR A 388 29.19 19.57 17.50
C THR A 388 29.48 18.19 16.91
N PRO A 389 28.96 17.87 15.71
CA PRO A 389 29.21 16.56 15.11
C PRO A 389 30.69 16.41 14.75
N ASN A 390 31.15 15.17 14.70
CA ASN A 390 32.51 14.80 14.32
C ASN A 390 32.56 14.46 12.82
N SER A 391 33.72 14.63 12.20
CA SER A 391 33.90 14.35 10.77
C SER A 391 33.75 12.86 10.44
N ILE A 392 33.05 12.55 9.35
CA ILE A 392 33.11 11.22 8.71
C ILE A 392 34.39 11.15 7.87
N SER A 393 35.07 10.01 7.84
CA SER A 393 36.32 9.81 7.10
C SER A 393 36.47 8.40 6.51
N LEU A 394 37.27 8.31 5.44
CA LEU A 394 37.88 7.08 4.92
C LEU A 394 39.39 7.17 5.17
N THR A 395 40.01 6.08 5.66
CA THR A 395 41.48 6.01 5.86
C THR A 395 42.03 4.87 5.03
N VAL A 396 42.95 5.15 4.11
CA VAL A 396 43.46 4.18 3.14
C VAL A 396 44.99 4.12 3.24
N VAL A 397 45.54 2.91 3.10
CA VAL A 397 46.99 2.64 3.20
C VAL A 397 47.47 1.91 1.96
N LYS A 398 48.51 2.44 1.31
CA LYS A 398 49.27 1.74 0.26
C LYS A 398 50.76 1.68 0.57
N SER A 399 51.50 0.85 -0.15
CA SER A 399 52.97 0.89 -0.23
C SER A 399 53.44 2.29 -0.67
N LYS A 400 54.62 2.69 -0.19
CA LYS A 400 55.21 4.02 -0.42
C LYS A 400 55.33 4.40 -1.91
N GLU A 401 55.64 3.41 -2.76
CA GLU A 401 55.73 3.56 -4.21
C GLU A 401 54.41 4.01 -4.86
N LEU A 402 53.27 3.69 -4.24
CA LEU A 402 51.93 4.01 -4.74
C LEU A 402 51.32 5.26 -4.08
N GLU A 403 52.15 6.18 -3.54
CA GLU A 403 51.68 7.40 -2.88
C GLU A 403 50.91 8.34 -3.84
N GLU A 404 51.26 8.35 -5.13
CA GLU A 404 50.59 9.16 -6.15
C GLU A 404 49.21 8.59 -6.51
N ASN A 405 49.14 7.32 -6.98
CA ASN A 405 47.88 6.63 -7.23
C ASN A 405 46.92 6.61 -6.01
N LEU A 406 47.45 6.59 -4.77
CA LEU A 406 46.63 6.74 -3.56
C LEU A 406 46.00 8.13 -3.43
N ARG A 407 46.68 9.21 -3.85
CA ARG A 407 46.08 10.55 -3.89
C ARG A 407 45.02 10.63 -4.97
N ASP A 408 45.30 10.14 -6.17
CA ASP A 408 44.38 10.19 -7.30
C ASP A 408 43.06 9.46 -6.99
N TYR A 409 43.14 8.25 -6.44
CA TYR A 409 41.98 7.47 -6.00
C TYR A 409 41.12 8.21 -4.95
N LEU A 410 41.75 8.91 -4.00
CA LEU A 410 41.02 9.71 -3.02
C LEU A 410 40.46 10.99 -3.63
N GLU A 411 41.15 11.60 -4.60
CA GLU A 411 40.69 12.79 -5.32
C GLU A 411 39.48 12.46 -6.22
N SER A 412 39.46 11.29 -6.88
CA SER A 412 38.27 10.74 -7.55
C SER A 412 37.06 10.66 -6.61
N ILE A 413 37.25 10.13 -5.39
CA ILE A 413 36.17 10.05 -4.38
C ILE A 413 35.75 11.46 -3.91
N LYS A 414 36.70 12.36 -3.67
CA LYS A 414 36.44 13.75 -3.27
C LYS A 414 35.67 14.52 -4.34
N ASN A 415 35.99 14.31 -5.61
CA ASN A 415 35.27 14.90 -6.74
C ASN A 415 33.83 14.38 -6.78
N MET A 416 33.63 13.06 -6.70
CA MET A 416 32.29 12.46 -6.64
C MET A 416 31.46 12.94 -5.44
N LEU A 417 32.08 13.14 -4.27
CA LEU A 417 31.41 13.73 -3.10
C LEU A 417 30.95 15.17 -3.37
N SER A 418 31.76 15.96 -4.07
CA SER A 418 31.42 17.37 -4.36
C SER A 418 30.20 17.51 -5.29
N GLU A 419 29.89 16.51 -6.12
CA GLU A 419 28.67 16.46 -6.93
C GLU A 419 27.38 16.35 -6.10
N PHE A 420 27.44 15.77 -4.89
CA PHE A 420 26.34 15.80 -3.91
C PHE A 420 26.37 17.06 -3.03
N GLY A 421 27.23 18.02 -3.37
CA GLY A 421 27.53 19.20 -2.55
C GLY A 421 28.28 18.89 -1.26
N VAL A 422 28.92 17.71 -1.13
CA VAL A 422 29.65 17.30 0.08
C VAL A 422 31.13 17.66 -0.05
N THR A 423 31.55 18.71 0.64
CA THR A 423 32.94 19.14 0.71
C THR A 423 33.76 18.15 1.56
N SER A 424 34.91 17.74 1.04
CA SER A 424 35.90 16.93 1.76
C SER A 424 37.32 17.40 1.48
N HIS A 425 38.26 17.04 2.37
CA HIS A 425 39.68 17.29 2.20
C HIS A 425 40.49 16.01 2.39
N ILE A 426 41.64 15.93 1.72
CA ILE A 426 42.55 14.80 1.75
C ILE A 426 43.85 15.24 2.44
N TRP A 427 44.36 14.43 3.35
CA TRP A 427 45.63 14.69 4.02
C TRP A 427 46.41 13.41 4.32
N LYS A 428 47.74 13.55 4.39
CA LYS A 428 48.65 12.46 4.76
C LYS A 428 48.67 12.32 6.28
N VAL A 429 48.22 11.18 6.78
CA VAL A 429 48.16 10.90 8.23
C VAL A 429 49.54 10.58 8.76
N GLN A 430 50.23 9.62 8.14
CA GLN A 430 51.56 9.16 8.56
C GLN A 430 52.25 8.35 7.44
N GLU A 431 53.55 8.18 7.56
CA GLU A 431 54.38 7.26 6.77
C GLU A 431 55.15 6.35 7.74
N TYR A 432 55.15 5.04 7.48
CA TYR A 432 55.77 4.03 8.36
C TYR A 432 56.01 2.72 7.60
N ASP A 433 57.10 2.01 7.91
CA ASP A 433 57.30 0.60 7.51
C ASP A 433 57.12 0.33 5.99
N GLY A 434 57.59 1.26 5.15
CA GLY A 434 57.45 1.21 3.69
C GLY A 434 56.05 1.54 3.15
N ARG A 435 55.17 2.11 3.98
CA ARG A 435 53.75 2.39 3.67
C ARG A 435 53.37 3.83 3.99
N VAL A 436 52.38 4.33 3.25
CA VAL A 436 51.78 5.66 3.42
C VAL A 436 50.31 5.53 3.78
N MET A 437 49.87 6.30 4.77
CA MET A 437 48.48 6.38 5.21
C MET A 437 47.91 7.74 4.86
N TYR A 438 46.84 7.76 4.08
CA TYR A 438 46.08 8.95 3.74
C TYR A 438 44.66 8.86 4.30
N ARG A 439 44.07 10.03 4.54
CA ARG A 439 42.69 10.14 5.00
C ARG A 439 41.94 11.19 4.17
N LEU A 440 40.79 10.78 3.66
CA LEU A 440 39.76 11.69 3.16
C LEU A 440 38.79 11.96 4.31
N THR A 441 38.52 13.23 4.59
CA THR A 441 37.71 13.70 5.71
C THR A 441 36.63 14.66 5.20
N ILE A 442 35.37 14.30 5.40
CA ILE A 442 34.21 15.19 5.20
C ILE A 442 34.20 16.21 6.34
N TYR A 443 33.98 17.48 6.05
CA TYR A 443 34.07 18.54 7.05
C TYR A 443 33.07 18.33 8.21
N SER A 444 33.53 18.53 9.44
CA SER A 444 32.79 18.29 10.69
C SER A 444 31.66 19.30 10.99
N ASN A 445 31.14 19.98 9.97
CA ASN A 445 30.02 20.90 10.11
C ASN A 445 28.67 20.18 9.89
N THR A 446 27.58 20.81 10.31
CA THR A 446 26.25 20.16 10.38
C THR A 446 25.59 20.01 9.00
N LEU A 447 25.93 20.86 8.03
CA LEU A 447 25.34 20.84 6.69
C LEU A 447 25.95 19.70 5.85
N GLU A 448 27.28 19.66 5.79
CA GLU A 448 28.07 18.66 5.04
C GLU A 448 27.73 17.23 5.46
N LEU A 449 27.69 16.99 6.78
CA LEU A 449 27.36 15.68 7.34
C LEU A 449 25.88 15.34 7.16
N TYR A 450 24.98 16.32 7.14
CA TYR A 450 23.57 16.08 6.79
C TYR A 450 23.45 15.68 5.32
N GLN A 451 24.03 16.44 4.38
CA GLN A 451 24.04 16.13 2.95
C GLN A 451 24.60 14.73 2.68
N PHE A 452 25.78 14.41 3.25
CA PHE A 452 26.34 13.07 3.14
C PHE A 452 25.37 11.99 3.65
N LEU A 453 24.80 12.15 4.86
CA LEU A 453 23.97 11.10 5.46
C LEU A 453 22.58 10.96 4.79
N SER A 454 21.99 12.05 4.28
CA SER A 454 20.65 12.05 3.67
C SER A 454 20.65 11.78 2.17
N HIS A 455 21.71 12.12 1.44
CA HIS A 455 21.81 11.90 -0.01
C HIS A 455 22.72 10.73 -0.41
N ILE A 456 23.71 10.35 0.42
CA ILE A 456 24.59 9.20 0.16
C ILE A 456 24.34 8.09 1.18
N GLY A 457 24.64 8.35 2.45
CA GLY A 457 24.46 7.42 3.57
C GLY A 457 25.43 6.23 3.53
N TYR A 458 24.99 5.11 4.11
CA TYR A 458 25.73 3.85 4.17
C TYR A 458 24.86 2.70 3.65
N GLU A 459 25.48 1.71 3.01
CA GLU A 459 24.87 0.43 2.66
C GLU A 459 25.70 -0.74 3.22
N TYR A 460 25.08 -1.92 3.33
CA TYR A 460 25.74 -3.16 3.81
C TYR A 460 26.48 -3.00 5.16
N THR A 461 25.87 -2.30 6.12
CA THR A 461 26.39 -2.21 7.50
C THR A 461 25.32 -1.86 8.54
N SER A 462 25.47 -2.45 9.73
CA SER A 462 24.87 -2.06 11.02
C SER A 462 24.89 -0.55 11.33
N LYS A 463 25.81 0.22 10.73
CA LYS A 463 25.86 1.69 10.89
C LYS A 463 24.60 2.38 10.32
N LYS A 464 23.90 1.78 9.34
CA LYS A 464 22.86 2.44 8.54
C LYS A 464 21.65 2.96 9.36
N PRO A 465 20.98 2.17 10.24
CA PRO A 465 19.86 2.67 11.03
C PRO A 465 20.22 3.88 11.90
N TYR A 466 21.37 3.81 12.59
CA TYR A 466 21.88 4.92 13.40
C TYR A 466 22.18 6.16 12.54
N ALA A 467 22.80 5.96 11.37
CA ALA A 467 23.14 7.03 10.43
C ALA A 467 21.91 7.79 9.90
N LEU A 468 20.79 7.09 9.67
CA LEU A 468 19.52 7.69 9.25
C LEU A 468 18.92 8.57 10.35
N ILE A 469 18.85 8.07 11.59
CA ILE A 469 18.36 8.83 12.75
C ILE A 469 19.29 10.05 13.01
N PHE A 470 20.60 9.90 12.78
CA PHE A 470 21.56 10.99 12.85
C PHE A 470 21.35 12.05 11.74
N ALA A 471 21.05 11.63 10.50
CA ALA A 471 20.72 12.55 9.41
C ALA A 471 19.52 13.45 9.77
N GLU A 472 18.45 12.83 10.28
CA GLU A 472 17.22 13.52 10.70
C GLU A 472 17.47 14.46 11.88
N TYR A 473 18.29 14.05 12.85
CA TYR A 473 18.72 14.94 13.93
C TYR A 473 19.51 16.16 13.42
N LEU A 474 20.43 15.98 12.46
CA LEU A 474 21.14 17.12 11.84
C LEU A 474 20.17 18.01 11.04
N ARG A 475 19.19 17.43 10.33
CA ARG A 475 18.14 18.15 9.60
C ARG A 475 17.33 19.07 10.54
N ARG A 476 16.79 18.53 11.64
CA ARG A 476 16.11 19.35 12.68
C ARG A 476 17.05 20.34 13.34
N LYS A 477 18.32 19.99 13.59
CA LYS A 477 19.33 20.91 14.12
C LYS A 477 19.58 22.11 13.20
N LEU A 478 19.66 21.92 11.88
CA LEU A 478 19.81 23.02 10.91
C LEU A 478 18.61 23.98 10.97
N LEU A 479 17.39 23.44 11.01
CA LEU A 479 16.14 24.20 11.07
C LEU A 479 15.95 24.96 12.40
N VAL A 480 16.43 24.41 13.52
CA VAL A 480 16.46 25.13 14.81
C VAL A 480 17.59 26.17 14.81
N ALA A 481 18.77 25.86 14.26
CA ALA A 481 19.92 26.77 14.25
C ALA A 481 19.72 28.01 13.36
N SER A 482 18.97 27.90 12.25
CA SER A 482 18.65 29.04 11.36
C SER A 482 17.82 30.10 12.08
N LYS A 483 16.92 29.70 12.97
CA LYS A 483 16.10 30.58 13.82
C LYS A 483 16.91 31.28 14.92
N ILE A 484 18.13 30.81 15.23
CA ILE A 484 19.00 31.38 16.27
C ILE A 484 19.95 32.42 15.68
N LYS A 485 19.64 33.71 15.91
CA LYS A 485 20.54 34.86 15.67
C LYS A 485 21.67 34.89 16.72
N GLU A 486 22.75 34.17 16.44
CA GLU A 486 23.99 34.12 17.23
C GLU A 486 25.15 33.72 16.31
N LYS A 487 26.31 34.37 16.44
CA LYS A 487 27.52 34.08 15.63
C LYS A 487 28.50 33.14 16.33
N SER A 488 28.56 33.15 17.66
CA SER A 488 29.43 32.23 18.41
C SER A 488 28.85 30.82 18.42
N ILE A 489 29.60 29.83 17.90
CA ILE A 489 29.19 28.42 17.89
C ILE A 489 28.85 27.92 19.30
N VAL A 490 29.65 28.31 20.31
CA VAL A 490 29.42 27.94 21.72
C VAL A 490 28.08 28.50 22.23
N LYS A 491 27.83 29.80 22.05
CA LYS A 491 26.56 30.44 22.47
C LYS A 491 25.36 29.92 21.67
N ARG A 492 25.53 29.62 20.39
CA ARG A 492 24.49 29.02 19.54
C ARG A 492 24.14 27.61 20.02
N ASN A 493 25.13 26.77 20.33
CA ASN A 493 24.91 25.43 20.91
C ASN A 493 24.23 25.52 22.29
N GLN A 494 24.62 26.48 23.15
CA GLN A 494 23.95 26.71 24.45
C GLN A 494 22.47 27.13 24.31
N ARG A 495 22.10 27.88 23.27
CA ARG A 495 20.70 28.18 22.96
C ARG A 495 19.98 26.98 22.36
N LEU A 496 20.63 26.25 21.44
CA LEU A 496 20.04 25.10 20.76
C LEU A 496 19.73 23.94 21.73
N ALA A 497 20.57 23.74 22.75
CA ALA A 497 20.34 22.77 23.83
C ALA A 497 19.11 23.07 24.73
N LYS A 498 18.41 24.21 24.52
CA LYS A 498 17.12 24.53 25.13
C LYS A 498 15.91 24.27 24.21
N LEU A 499 16.17 23.95 22.94
CA LEU A 499 15.16 23.87 21.87
C LEU A 499 15.16 22.51 21.14
N LEU A 500 16.27 21.79 21.19
CA LEU A 500 16.44 20.43 20.68
C LEU A 500 17.08 19.58 21.80
N PRO A 501 16.63 18.34 22.07
CA PRO A 501 17.34 17.44 22.98
C PRO A 501 18.72 17.07 22.41
N ASP A 502 19.58 16.42 23.22
CA ASP A 502 20.80 15.81 22.66
C ASP A 502 20.47 14.57 21.82
N PHE A 503 21.41 14.14 20.98
CA PHE A 503 21.16 13.08 20.00
C PHE A 503 20.71 11.75 20.64
N GLU A 504 21.31 11.34 21.75
CA GLU A 504 20.95 10.08 22.41
C GLU A 504 19.52 10.12 22.98
N ARG A 505 19.09 11.27 23.54
CA ARG A 505 17.68 11.46 23.91
C ARG A 505 16.77 11.58 22.69
N PHE A 506 17.22 12.19 21.60
CA PHE A 506 16.45 12.26 20.35
C PHE A 506 16.20 10.86 19.77
N ALA A 507 17.26 10.06 19.60
CA ALA A 507 17.18 8.70 19.08
C ALA A 507 16.33 7.79 19.98
N LYS A 508 16.36 7.97 21.31
CA LYS A 508 15.52 7.20 22.24
C LYS A 508 14.03 7.60 22.21
N VAL A 509 13.70 8.85 21.89
CA VAL A 509 12.31 9.36 21.92
C VAL A 509 11.64 9.26 20.54
N TYR A 510 12.38 9.50 19.47
CA TYR A 510 11.84 9.56 18.12
C TYR A 510 12.39 8.49 17.17
N GLY A 511 13.50 7.81 17.51
CA GLY A 511 14.08 6.77 16.66
C GLY A 511 13.22 5.50 16.69
N LEU A 512 12.94 4.97 15.50
CA LEU A 512 12.30 3.67 15.29
C LEU A 512 13.32 2.66 14.75
N GLU A 513 12.95 1.38 14.78
CA GLU A 513 13.75 0.31 14.22
C GLU A 513 13.93 0.45 12.69
N GLY A 514 14.95 -0.21 12.14
CA GLY A 514 15.40 -0.01 10.75
C GLY A 514 15.96 1.39 10.43
N GLY A 515 15.87 2.38 11.32
CA GLY A 515 16.32 3.76 11.11
C GLY A 515 15.23 4.73 10.67
N PHE A 516 13.95 4.41 10.87
CA PHE A 516 12.84 5.36 10.74
C PHE A 516 12.83 6.34 11.92
N VAL A 517 12.09 7.44 11.80
CA VAL A 517 11.96 8.45 12.86
C VAL A 517 10.53 8.95 12.97
N LEU A 518 10.04 9.16 14.18
CA LEU A 518 8.81 9.88 14.48
C LEU A 518 9.04 11.40 14.36
N ASP A 519 8.24 12.06 13.53
CA ASP A 519 8.34 13.49 13.24
C ASP A 519 7.03 14.20 13.60
N PRO A 520 7.04 15.09 14.61
CA PRO A 520 5.88 15.89 14.96
C PRO A 520 5.38 16.71 13.77
N VAL A 521 4.09 16.61 13.49
CA VAL A 521 3.35 17.60 12.70
C VAL A 521 3.48 18.97 13.37
N VAL A 522 3.73 20.02 12.59
CA VAL A 522 3.85 21.42 13.04
C VAL A 522 2.68 22.27 12.54
N GLU A 523 2.26 22.06 11.29
CA GLU A 523 1.14 22.77 10.67
C GLU A 523 0.44 21.81 9.70
N VAL A 524 -0.88 21.85 9.64
CA VAL A 524 -1.69 21.12 8.64
C VAL A 524 -2.63 22.15 8.03
N ARG A 525 -2.33 22.57 6.80
CA ARG A 525 -3.08 23.63 6.12
C ARG A 525 -3.78 23.10 4.89
N LYS A 526 -5.01 23.58 4.68
CA LYS A 526 -5.79 23.34 3.47
C LYS A 526 -5.33 24.34 2.41
N VAL A 527 -4.84 23.87 1.27
CA VAL A 527 -4.34 24.73 0.18
C VAL A 527 -5.02 24.38 -1.13
N LYS A 528 -5.28 25.38 -1.98
CA LYS A 528 -5.78 25.13 -3.33
C LYS A 528 -4.79 24.25 -4.07
N SER A 529 -5.28 23.18 -4.70
CA SER A 529 -4.41 22.33 -5.51
C SER A 529 -3.92 23.09 -6.74
N ASP A 530 -2.63 22.99 -6.95
CA ASP A 530 -1.86 23.46 -8.10
C ASP A 530 -1.70 22.38 -9.18
N SER A 531 -2.06 21.11 -8.87
CA SER A 531 -2.10 20.01 -9.84
C SER A 531 -3.48 19.79 -10.44
N LYS A 532 -3.49 19.13 -11.61
CA LYS A 532 -4.71 18.57 -12.23
C LYS A 532 -4.99 17.12 -11.83
N LEU A 533 -4.00 16.38 -11.32
CA LEU A 533 -4.12 14.95 -11.03
C LEU A 533 -3.55 14.60 -9.64
N LEU A 534 -4.18 13.65 -8.97
CA LEU A 534 -3.65 13.00 -7.78
C LEU A 534 -3.43 11.51 -8.05
N TYR A 535 -2.44 10.93 -7.36
CA TYR A 535 -1.88 9.62 -7.69
C TYR A 535 -1.88 8.67 -6.48
N ASP A 536 -2.00 7.37 -6.70
CA ASP A 536 -1.79 6.33 -5.66
C ASP A 536 -0.80 5.26 -6.14
N ILE A 537 -0.15 4.53 -5.23
CA ILE A 537 0.83 3.49 -5.55
C ILE A 537 0.53 2.20 -4.76
N GLY A 538 0.01 1.18 -5.46
CA GLY A 538 -0.04 -0.17 -4.93
C GLY A 538 1.32 -0.86 -5.02
N VAL A 539 1.75 -1.53 -3.94
CA VAL A 539 3.06 -2.20 -3.83
C VAL A 539 2.98 -3.72 -3.73
N TYR A 540 4.04 -4.41 -4.13
CA TYR A 540 4.20 -5.86 -3.99
C TYR A 540 4.68 -6.35 -2.61
N HIS A 541 4.71 -5.51 -1.57
CA HIS A 541 5.09 -5.86 -0.19
C HIS A 541 3.86 -5.98 0.73
N SER A 542 3.93 -6.81 1.76
CA SER A 542 2.80 -7.12 2.65
C SER A 542 2.33 -5.94 3.50
N ALA A 543 3.21 -5.00 3.83
CA ALA A 543 2.83 -3.82 4.60
C ALA A 543 1.77 -2.93 3.91
N HIS A 544 1.68 -2.97 2.57
CA HIS A 544 0.81 -2.14 1.73
C HIS A 544 1.04 -0.64 1.88
N ASN A 545 2.31 -0.27 1.97
CA ASN A 545 2.73 1.11 2.01
C ASN A 545 3.94 1.36 1.11
N PHE A 546 4.23 2.63 0.93
CA PHE A 546 5.42 3.19 0.30
C PHE A 546 5.76 4.47 1.06
N ILE A 547 6.85 5.15 0.69
CA ILE A 547 7.32 6.36 1.36
C ILE A 547 7.14 7.56 0.41
N ALA A 548 6.18 8.43 0.73
CA ALA A 548 5.75 9.60 -0.05
C ALA A 548 6.15 10.92 0.64
N ASN A 549 7.17 11.62 0.13
CA ASN A 549 7.97 12.66 0.83
C ASN A 549 8.48 12.22 2.23
N GLY A 550 8.24 10.96 2.63
CA GLY A 550 8.36 10.41 3.98
C GLY A 550 7.28 9.38 4.44
N ILE A 551 6.06 9.30 3.85
CA ILE A 551 4.79 8.89 4.55
C ILE A 551 3.87 7.79 3.81
N ILE A 552 2.76 7.17 4.38
CA ILE A 552 2.28 5.69 4.30
C ILE A 552 0.68 5.36 4.47
N VAL A 553 -0.07 4.33 3.86
CA VAL A 553 -1.63 4.17 3.64
C VAL A 553 -2.61 2.86 3.97
N HIS A 554 -4.02 2.83 3.78
CA HIS A 554 -5.11 1.70 3.97
C HIS A 554 -6.70 1.81 3.49
N ASN A 555 -7.69 0.79 3.61
CA ASN A 555 -9.14 0.62 2.96
C ASN A 555 -10.45 -0.18 3.66
N CYS A 556 -11.69 -0.47 3.03
CA CYS A 556 -13.17 -0.66 3.58
C CYS A 556 -14.34 -1.81 3.19
N GLY A 557 -15.77 -1.66 3.22
CA GLY A 557 -17.02 -2.65 2.99
C GLY A 557 -18.55 -2.51 3.62
N VAL A 558 -19.65 -3.45 3.62
CA VAL A 558 -21.19 -3.28 4.03
C VAL A 558 -22.30 -4.37 4.62
N ARG A 559 -23.52 -4.05 5.30
CA ARG A 559 -24.83 -4.81 5.83
C ARG A 559 -26.18 -3.97 6.21
N LEU A 560 -27.43 -4.55 6.44
CA LEU A 560 -28.70 -3.99 7.11
C LEU A 560 -29.45 -4.86 8.21
N ILE A 561 -30.13 -4.24 9.22
CA ILE A 561 -30.92 -4.81 10.38
C ILE A 561 -32.31 -4.09 10.58
N ARG A 562 -33.37 -4.75 11.12
CA ARG A 562 -34.70 -4.13 11.52
C ARG A 562 -34.97 -4.14 13.04
N THR A 563 -36.04 -3.47 13.48
CA THR A 563 -36.62 -3.53 14.86
C THR A 563 -38.15 -3.51 14.81
N ASN A 564 -38.86 -3.64 15.94
CA ASN A 564 -40.30 -3.34 16.05
C ASN A 564 -40.62 -1.89 16.50
N LEU A 565 -39.61 -1.10 16.85
CA LEU A 565 -39.76 0.28 17.34
C LEU A 565 -40.17 1.26 16.24
N THR A 566 -40.92 2.30 16.61
CA THR A 566 -41.33 3.39 15.72
C THR A 566 -40.48 4.66 15.90
N GLU A 567 -40.49 5.56 14.90
CA GLU A 567 -39.85 6.88 15.00
C GLU A 567 -40.34 7.69 16.21
N LYS A 568 -41.58 7.50 16.68
CA LYS A 568 -42.12 8.19 17.86
C LYS A 568 -41.43 7.79 19.17
N GLU A 569 -40.97 6.55 19.27
CA GLU A 569 -40.31 6.01 20.47
C GLU A 569 -38.80 6.26 20.45
N VAL A 570 -38.18 6.18 19.27
CA VAL A 570 -36.73 6.35 19.12
C VAL A 570 -36.31 7.81 18.99
N ARG A 571 -37.08 8.68 18.32
CA ARG A 571 -36.73 10.09 18.12
C ARG A 571 -36.46 10.88 19.42
N PRO A 572 -37.16 10.65 20.55
CA PRO A 572 -36.80 11.25 21.84
C PRO A 572 -35.46 10.77 22.42
N ARG A 573 -35.00 9.56 22.07
CA ARG A 573 -33.78 8.91 22.59
C ARG A 573 -32.63 8.88 21.58
N ILE A 574 -32.82 9.36 20.35
CA ILE A 574 -31.89 9.15 19.22
C ILE A 574 -30.46 9.62 19.49
N LYS A 575 -30.28 10.72 20.24
CA LYS A 575 -28.95 11.18 20.67
C LYS A 575 -28.24 10.15 21.56
N GLU A 576 -28.94 9.66 22.59
CA GLU A 576 -28.42 8.68 23.55
C GLU A 576 -28.12 7.34 22.87
N LEU A 577 -29.00 6.93 21.94
CA LEU A 577 -28.82 5.75 21.12
C LEU A 577 -27.56 5.82 20.25
N VAL A 578 -27.37 6.90 19.50
CA VAL A 578 -26.21 7.07 18.62
C VAL A 578 -24.91 7.30 19.41
N ASP A 579 -24.96 8.03 20.54
CA ASP A 579 -23.82 8.15 21.46
C ASP A 579 -23.39 6.77 22.01
N THR A 580 -24.35 5.91 22.36
CA THR A 580 -24.11 4.55 22.88
C THR A 580 -23.66 3.57 21.79
N LEU A 581 -24.19 3.66 20.57
CA LEU A 581 -23.74 2.89 19.41
C LEU A 581 -22.28 3.21 19.07
N PHE A 582 -21.92 4.49 19.02
CA PHE A 582 -20.56 4.95 18.75
C PHE A 582 -19.55 4.55 19.87
N LYS A 583 -20.03 4.35 21.09
CA LYS A 583 -19.26 3.83 22.25
C LYS A 583 -19.06 2.31 22.16
N ASN A 584 -20.11 1.54 21.86
CA ASN A 584 -20.08 0.07 21.97
C ASN A 584 -19.56 -0.62 20.70
N VAL A 585 -19.67 0.02 19.53
CA VAL A 585 -19.14 -0.43 18.24
C VAL A 585 -17.81 0.29 17.94
N PRO A 586 -16.65 -0.41 17.96
CA PRO A 586 -15.36 0.23 17.67
C PRO A 586 -15.31 0.84 16.27
N SER A 587 -15.10 2.15 16.19
CA SER A 587 -15.06 2.93 14.95
C SER A 587 -13.84 3.87 14.92
N GLY A 588 -13.51 4.41 13.75
CA GLY A 588 -12.31 5.19 13.51
C GLY A 588 -11.08 4.34 13.15
N LEU A 589 -10.02 5.03 12.72
CA LEU A 589 -8.78 4.39 12.29
C LEU A 589 -8.00 3.81 13.48
N GLY A 590 -7.34 2.66 13.29
CA GLY A 590 -6.68 1.92 14.37
C GLY A 590 -7.60 1.16 15.33
N SER A 591 -8.94 1.32 15.21
CA SER A 591 -9.92 0.66 16.08
C SER A 591 -9.82 -0.87 16.05
N LYS A 592 -9.70 -1.45 17.25
CA LYS A 592 -9.60 -2.89 17.49
C LYS A 592 -10.94 -3.44 17.97
N GLY A 593 -11.24 -4.69 17.60
CA GLY A 593 -12.41 -5.40 18.09
C GLY A 593 -12.39 -5.59 19.61
N ARG A 594 -13.58 -5.72 20.22
CA ARG A 594 -13.70 -6.03 21.66
C ARG A 594 -13.24 -7.45 22.02
N VAL A 595 -13.15 -8.34 21.03
CA VAL A 595 -12.69 -9.73 21.18
C VAL A 595 -11.26 -9.88 20.67
N ARG A 596 -10.42 -10.64 21.39
CA ARG A 596 -9.10 -11.07 20.91
C ARG A 596 -9.15 -12.55 20.54
N LEU A 597 -8.89 -12.86 19.27
CA LEU A 597 -8.89 -14.24 18.77
C LEU A 597 -7.56 -14.94 19.07
N HIS A 598 -7.62 -16.22 19.42
CA HIS A 598 -6.50 -17.13 19.23
C HIS A 598 -6.34 -17.49 17.74
N TRP A 599 -5.16 -17.98 17.36
CA TRP A 599 -4.82 -18.32 15.97
C TRP A 599 -5.82 -19.28 15.33
N THR A 600 -6.16 -20.37 16.03
CA THR A 600 -7.15 -21.36 15.57
C THR A 600 -8.53 -20.74 15.35
N GLN A 601 -9.00 -19.90 16.28
CA GLN A 601 -10.29 -19.22 16.18
C GLN A 601 -10.39 -18.31 14.95
N LEU A 602 -9.28 -17.72 14.50
CA LEU A 602 -9.25 -16.95 13.26
C LEU A 602 -9.37 -17.85 12.02
N GLU A 603 -8.82 -19.07 12.06
CA GLU A 603 -8.96 -20.04 10.97
C GLU A 603 -10.38 -20.61 10.92
N ASP A 604 -11.02 -20.77 12.07
CA ASP A 604 -12.46 -21.04 12.18
C ASP A 604 -13.29 -19.88 11.59
N VAL A 605 -12.99 -18.62 11.94
CA VAL A 605 -13.65 -17.42 11.36
C VAL A 605 -13.50 -17.36 9.82
N LEU A 606 -12.33 -17.72 9.28
CA LEU A 606 -12.10 -17.77 7.84
C LEU A 606 -12.87 -18.92 7.15
N SER A 607 -13.18 -19.99 7.88
CA SER A 607 -13.83 -21.19 7.34
C SER A 607 -15.36 -21.16 7.49
N ASP A 608 -15.85 -20.63 8.61
CA ASP A 608 -17.27 -20.63 9.02
C ASP A 608 -17.93 -19.25 9.00
N GLY A 609 -17.17 -18.17 8.90
CA GLY A 609 -17.71 -16.81 8.73
C GLY A 609 -18.64 -16.39 9.85
N ALA A 610 -19.83 -15.88 9.52
CA ALA A 610 -20.80 -15.45 10.54
C ALA A 610 -21.26 -16.59 11.46
N LYS A 611 -21.24 -17.85 11.01
CA LYS A 611 -21.59 -19.00 11.85
C LYS A 611 -20.68 -19.12 13.06
N TRP A 612 -19.37 -18.85 12.92
CA TRP A 612 -18.44 -18.83 14.05
C TRP A 612 -18.87 -17.82 15.12
N ALA A 613 -19.30 -16.62 14.70
CA ALA A 613 -19.73 -15.57 15.63
C ALA A 613 -21.00 -16.00 16.39
N VAL A 614 -21.98 -16.60 15.70
CA VAL A 614 -23.21 -17.14 16.32
C VAL A 614 -22.90 -18.29 17.29
N ASP A 615 -22.06 -19.26 16.89
CA ASP A 615 -21.68 -20.39 17.75
C ASP A 615 -20.93 -19.95 19.03
N ASN A 616 -20.24 -18.79 18.99
CA ASN A 616 -19.56 -18.18 20.13
C ASN A 616 -20.43 -17.15 20.89
N GLY A 617 -21.74 -17.07 20.61
CA GLY A 617 -22.70 -16.24 21.34
C GLY A 617 -22.86 -14.79 20.86
N TYR A 618 -22.24 -14.42 19.74
CA TYR A 618 -22.29 -13.08 19.14
C TYR A 618 -23.37 -12.96 18.05
N GLY A 619 -24.48 -13.67 18.19
CA GLY A 619 -25.60 -13.64 17.25
C GLY A 619 -26.68 -14.67 17.53
N TRP A 620 -27.77 -14.59 16.78
CA TRP A 620 -28.85 -15.58 16.78
C TRP A 620 -28.67 -16.55 15.61
N LYS A 621 -29.29 -17.75 15.65
CA LYS A 621 -29.16 -18.73 14.56
C LYS A 621 -29.91 -18.26 13.31
N GLU A 622 -31.02 -17.61 13.57
CA GLU A 622 -31.94 -16.96 12.65
C GLU A 622 -31.26 -15.82 11.88
N ASP A 623 -30.21 -15.20 12.43
CA ASP A 623 -29.41 -14.20 11.69
C ASP A 623 -28.81 -14.81 10.43
N LEU A 624 -28.29 -16.04 10.52
CA LEU A 624 -27.58 -16.71 9.42
C LEU A 624 -28.50 -16.93 8.22
N GLU A 625 -29.77 -17.31 8.43
CA GLU A 625 -30.74 -17.51 7.35
C GLU A 625 -31.00 -16.24 6.52
N HIS A 626 -30.67 -15.06 7.06
CA HIS A 626 -30.86 -13.75 6.45
C HIS A 626 -29.54 -13.15 5.90
N LEU A 627 -28.45 -13.91 5.83
CA LEU A 627 -27.18 -13.48 5.23
C LEU A 627 -27.00 -14.09 3.83
N GLU A 628 -26.31 -13.39 2.93
CA GLU A 628 -25.87 -13.96 1.65
C GLU A 628 -24.98 -15.20 1.88
N GLU A 629 -25.26 -16.33 1.21
CA GLU A 629 -24.65 -17.66 1.46
C GLU A 629 -24.75 -18.13 2.93
N ASN A 630 -25.77 -17.69 3.67
CA ASN A 630 -25.88 -17.85 5.11
C ASN A 630 -24.66 -17.31 5.90
N GLY A 631 -23.94 -16.34 5.31
CA GLY A 631 -22.77 -15.69 5.91
C GLY A 631 -21.47 -16.51 5.82
N ARG A 632 -21.46 -17.56 4.98
CA ARG A 632 -20.32 -18.47 4.78
C ARG A 632 -20.25 -18.97 3.34
N MET A 633 -19.26 -18.53 2.58
CA MET A 633 -18.92 -19.20 1.31
C MET A 633 -18.14 -20.50 1.57
N GLU A 634 -18.75 -21.62 1.19
CA GLU A 634 -18.15 -22.94 1.31
C GLU A 634 -16.92 -23.13 0.42
N GLY A 635 -15.96 -23.95 0.86
CA GLY A 635 -14.68 -24.11 0.17
C GLY A 635 -13.79 -22.85 0.23
N ALA A 636 -13.94 -22.05 1.29
CA ALA A 636 -12.84 -21.23 1.78
C ALA A 636 -11.68 -22.12 2.24
N ASN A 637 -10.46 -21.61 2.17
CA ASN A 637 -9.27 -22.32 2.68
C ASN A 637 -8.38 -21.34 3.45
N SER A 638 -8.16 -21.62 4.73
CA SER A 638 -7.31 -20.79 5.59
C SER A 638 -5.83 -20.83 5.16
N ASP A 639 -5.34 -21.91 4.54
CA ASP A 639 -3.97 -22.03 3.96
C ASP A 639 -3.81 -21.28 2.62
N ALA A 640 -4.92 -20.88 2.02
CA ALA A 640 -4.92 -19.95 0.90
C ALA A 640 -4.84 -18.48 1.37
N VAL A 641 -5.16 -18.19 2.63
CA VAL A 641 -5.01 -16.86 3.25
C VAL A 641 -3.61 -16.76 3.88
N SER A 642 -2.87 -15.70 3.58
CA SER A 642 -1.49 -15.54 4.07
C SER A 642 -1.42 -15.30 5.59
N GLN A 643 -0.28 -15.62 6.19
CA GLN A 643 -0.01 -15.39 7.61
C GLN A 643 -0.16 -13.89 7.96
N THR A 644 0.39 -12.98 7.17
CA THR A 644 0.18 -11.52 7.31
C THR A 644 -1.30 -11.12 7.14
N ALA A 645 -2.06 -11.71 6.22
CA ALA A 645 -3.49 -11.39 6.06
C ALA A 645 -4.28 -11.71 7.34
N LYS A 646 -4.01 -12.89 7.89
CA LYS A 646 -4.52 -13.34 9.19
C LYS A 646 -4.07 -12.41 10.34
N GLN A 647 -2.79 -12.08 10.45
CA GLN A 647 -2.28 -11.18 11.50
C GLN A 647 -2.91 -9.77 11.44
N ARG A 648 -3.05 -9.19 10.25
CA ARG A 648 -3.73 -7.89 10.02
C ARG A 648 -5.22 -7.95 10.38
N GLY A 649 -5.88 -9.08 10.14
CA GLY A 649 -7.31 -9.29 10.45
C GLY A 649 -7.59 -9.54 11.93
N ALA A 650 -6.75 -10.32 12.63
CA ALA A 650 -6.99 -10.77 14.00
C ALA A 650 -7.45 -9.68 15.00
N PRO A 651 -6.83 -8.48 15.07
CA PRO A 651 -7.28 -7.43 15.99
C PRO A 651 -8.46 -6.59 15.46
N GLN A 652 -8.92 -6.81 14.22
CA GLN A 652 -9.92 -6.00 13.52
C GLN A 652 -11.29 -6.70 13.38
N LEU A 653 -11.46 -7.93 13.90
CA LEU A 653 -12.76 -8.59 13.89
C LEU A 653 -13.71 -7.88 14.85
N GLY A 654 -14.79 -7.31 14.31
CA GLY A 654 -15.69 -6.45 15.05
C GLY A 654 -15.15 -5.02 15.19
N SER A 655 -14.67 -4.41 14.10
CA SER A 655 -14.55 -2.95 14.04
C SER A 655 -15.19 -2.40 12.77
N LEU A 656 -15.94 -1.31 12.95
CA LEU A 656 -16.63 -0.59 11.89
C LEU A 656 -15.62 -0.05 10.88
N GLY A 657 -14.52 0.53 11.35
CA GLY A 657 -13.52 1.17 10.50
C GLY A 657 -13.77 2.65 10.28
N SER A 658 -13.42 3.18 9.10
CA SER A 658 -13.28 4.62 8.86
C SER A 658 -13.68 5.05 7.44
N GLY A 659 -13.98 6.34 7.25
CA GLY A 659 -14.18 6.94 5.92
C GLY A 659 -15.57 6.67 5.34
N ASN A 660 -15.68 5.83 4.30
CA ASN A 660 -17.02 5.45 3.78
C ASN A 660 -17.80 4.55 4.75
N HIS A 661 -17.11 3.85 5.66
CA HIS A 661 -17.72 3.07 6.74
C HIS A 661 -18.66 3.91 7.61
N PHE A 662 -19.83 3.36 7.94
CA PHE A 662 -20.92 4.05 8.66
C PHE A 662 -21.81 3.08 9.41
N LEU A 663 -22.54 3.59 10.40
CA LEU A 663 -23.66 2.91 11.04
C LEU A 663 -24.80 3.93 11.13
N GLU A 664 -25.94 3.64 10.52
CA GLU A 664 -27.07 4.56 10.42
C GLU A 664 -28.34 3.96 11.01
N VAL A 665 -28.95 4.68 11.95
CA VAL A 665 -30.33 4.45 12.42
C VAL A 665 -31.25 5.24 11.49
N GLN A 666 -32.10 4.53 10.76
CA GLN A 666 -32.99 5.08 9.73
C GLN A 666 -34.45 4.79 10.09
N VAL A 667 -35.37 5.63 9.61
CA VAL A 667 -36.82 5.37 9.64
C VAL A 667 -37.28 4.95 8.24
N VAL A 668 -38.08 3.90 8.15
CA VAL A 668 -38.79 3.52 6.92
C VAL A 668 -39.89 4.56 6.66
N ASP A 669 -39.71 5.43 5.68
CA ASP A 669 -40.54 6.63 5.49
C ASP A 669 -41.36 6.64 4.19
N GLU A 670 -41.29 5.58 3.40
CA GLU A 670 -42.23 5.28 2.30
C GLU A 670 -42.20 3.78 1.98
N ILE A 671 -43.36 3.17 1.72
CA ILE A 671 -43.50 1.79 1.26
C ILE A 671 -44.05 1.80 -0.17
N PHE A 672 -43.27 1.30 -1.12
CA PHE A 672 -43.68 1.18 -2.53
C PHE A 672 -44.36 -0.15 -2.83
N ASN A 673 -44.11 -1.18 -2.02
CA ASN A 673 -44.72 -2.49 -2.17
C ASN A 673 -44.98 -3.14 -0.80
N GLU A 674 -46.19 -2.96 -0.27
CA GLU A 674 -46.60 -3.51 1.04
C GLU A 674 -46.44 -5.03 1.15
N GLN A 675 -46.70 -5.77 0.06
CA GLN A 675 -46.66 -7.23 0.07
C GLN A 675 -45.23 -7.75 0.27
N ILE A 676 -44.27 -7.14 -0.43
CA ILE A 676 -42.85 -7.48 -0.29
C ILE A 676 -42.27 -6.91 1.01
N ALA A 677 -42.60 -5.66 1.35
CA ALA A 677 -42.16 -5.02 2.59
C ALA A 677 -42.55 -5.86 3.82
N LYS A 678 -43.81 -6.33 3.88
CA LYS A 678 -44.29 -7.21 4.95
C LYS A 678 -43.51 -8.53 5.04
N VAL A 679 -43.07 -9.10 3.92
CA VAL A 679 -42.22 -10.31 3.89
C VAL A 679 -40.78 -10.01 4.34
N TYR A 680 -40.27 -8.80 4.09
CA TYR A 680 -38.99 -8.31 4.63
C TYR A 680 -39.09 -7.86 6.10
N GLY A 681 -40.28 -7.91 6.72
CA GLY A 681 -40.54 -7.41 8.07
C GLY A 681 -40.50 -5.89 8.17
N LEU A 682 -40.75 -5.18 7.07
CA LEU A 682 -40.71 -3.72 6.94
C LEU A 682 -42.11 -3.10 6.96
N PHE A 683 -42.26 -1.98 7.66
CA PHE A 683 -43.51 -1.18 7.71
C PHE A 683 -43.22 0.31 7.87
N GLU A 684 -44.18 1.17 7.50
CA GLU A 684 -44.01 2.64 7.55
C GLU A 684 -43.88 3.15 9.00
N GLY A 685 -42.91 4.04 9.24
CA GLY A 685 -42.59 4.60 10.56
C GLY A 685 -41.69 3.72 11.43
N GLN A 686 -41.32 2.52 10.98
CA GLN A 686 -40.40 1.58 11.66
C GLN A 686 -38.96 2.10 11.71
N ILE A 687 -38.22 1.73 12.75
CA ILE A 687 -36.78 1.95 12.87
C ILE A 687 -35.95 0.74 12.44
N VAL A 688 -34.93 1.01 11.63
CA VAL A 688 -33.97 0.06 11.07
C VAL A 688 -32.52 0.57 11.25
N VAL A 689 -31.53 -0.32 11.16
CA VAL A 689 -30.10 0.01 11.35
C VAL A 689 -29.24 -0.56 10.22
N MET A 690 -28.61 0.32 9.44
CA MET A 690 -27.70 -0.06 8.35
C MET A 690 -26.23 0.07 8.78
N VAL A 691 -25.34 -0.83 8.34
CA VAL A 691 -23.95 -0.95 8.82
C VAL A 691 -22.98 -1.13 7.65
N HIS A 692 -22.27 -0.08 7.24
CA HIS A 692 -21.22 -0.18 6.23
C HIS A 692 -19.89 -0.66 6.85
N THR A 693 -19.59 -1.98 6.89
CA THR A 693 -18.19 -2.46 7.04
C THR A 693 -17.77 -3.77 6.33
N GLY A 694 -16.46 -3.95 6.08
CA GLY A 694 -15.89 -4.99 5.21
C GLY A 694 -14.95 -5.98 5.87
N SER A 695 -14.12 -6.62 5.04
CA SER A 695 -13.06 -7.58 5.43
C SER A 695 -11.80 -6.94 6.02
N ARG A 696 -11.81 -5.61 6.18
CA ARG A 696 -10.76 -4.79 6.81
C ARG A 696 -9.37 -5.10 6.21
N GLY A 697 -8.31 -5.08 7.04
CA GLY A 697 -6.94 -5.32 6.59
C GLY A 697 -6.64 -6.73 6.09
N LEU A 698 -7.52 -7.71 6.34
CA LEU A 698 -7.35 -9.10 5.90
C LEU A 698 -7.70 -9.25 4.41
N GLY A 699 -8.87 -8.76 3.98
CA GLY A 699 -9.30 -8.87 2.58
C GLY A 699 -8.42 -8.06 1.64
N HIS A 700 -7.95 -6.89 2.09
CA HIS A 700 -6.97 -6.08 1.37
C HIS A 700 -5.67 -6.85 1.12
N GLN A 701 -5.19 -7.59 2.12
CA GLN A 701 -4.01 -8.43 2.00
C GLN A 701 -4.22 -9.59 1.03
N VAL A 702 -5.37 -10.28 1.12
CA VAL A 702 -5.73 -11.37 0.19
C VAL A 702 -5.75 -10.86 -1.26
N ALA A 703 -6.42 -9.76 -1.56
CA ALA A 703 -6.42 -9.18 -2.92
C ALA A 703 -4.99 -8.88 -3.40
N SER A 704 -4.18 -8.25 -2.53
CA SER A 704 -2.81 -7.86 -2.83
C SER A 704 -1.89 -9.04 -3.10
N ASP A 705 -1.96 -10.11 -2.31
CA ASP A 705 -1.14 -11.31 -2.46
C ASP A 705 -1.49 -12.06 -3.75
N TYR A 706 -2.78 -12.12 -4.12
CA TYR A 706 -3.19 -12.80 -5.33
C TYR A 706 -2.98 -12.01 -6.63
N LEU A 707 -2.94 -10.66 -6.62
CA LEU A 707 -2.42 -9.92 -7.78
C LEU A 707 -0.96 -10.31 -8.12
N ARG A 708 -0.12 -10.56 -7.12
CA ARG A 708 1.31 -10.94 -7.32
C ARG A 708 1.44 -12.37 -7.81
N ILE A 709 0.61 -13.27 -7.31
CA ILE A 709 0.55 -14.67 -7.74
C ILE A 709 0.04 -14.73 -9.19
N MET A 710 -1.05 -14.03 -9.51
CA MET A 710 -1.68 -14.06 -10.84
C MET A 710 -0.88 -13.32 -11.91
N GLU A 711 -0.17 -12.23 -11.61
CA GLU A 711 0.74 -11.62 -12.59
C GLU A 711 1.86 -12.59 -13.00
N LYS A 712 2.46 -13.30 -12.03
CA LYS A 712 3.47 -14.33 -12.32
C LYS A 712 2.86 -15.47 -13.13
N ALA A 713 1.71 -15.97 -12.71
CA ALA A 713 1.03 -17.10 -13.31
C ALA A 713 0.50 -16.81 -14.72
N ASN A 714 0.18 -15.55 -15.08
CA ASN A 714 -0.26 -15.27 -16.46
C ASN A 714 0.80 -15.62 -17.52
N ARG A 715 2.09 -15.60 -17.18
CA ARG A 715 3.16 -16.04 -18.11
C ARG A 715 3.05 -17.53 -18.50
N LYS A 716 2.37 -18.34 -17.67
CA LYS A 716 2.11 -19.77 -17.87
C LYS A 716 0.82 -20.03 -18.67
N TYR A 717 -0.14 -19.08 -18.64
CA TYR A 717 -1.48 -19.25 -19.21
C TYR A 717 -1.82 -18.32 -20.39
N ASN A 718 -1.01 -17.28 -20.62
CA ASN A 718 -1.09 -16.35 -21.76
C ASN A 718 -2.48 -15.69 -21.96
N VAL A 719 -3.14 -15.31 -20.85
CA VAL A 719 -4.39 -14.55 -20.87
C VAL A 719 -4.12 -13.13 -21.39
N PRO A 720 -4.76 -12.70 -22.49
CA PRO A 720 -4.63 -11.35 -22.99
C PRO A 720 -5.43 -10.37 -22.13
N TRP A 721 -4.77 -9.33 -21.62
CA TRP A 721 -5.41 -8.20 -20.94
C TRP A 721 -5.10 -6.91 -21.72
N PRO A 722 -6.08 -6.01 -21.96
CA PRO A 722 -5.80 -4.71 -22.56
C PRO A 722 -5.18 -3.71 -21.58
N ASP A 723 -5.40 -3.91 -20.28
CA ASP A 723 -4.80 -3.14 -19.18
C ASP A 723 -4.14 -4.10 -18.18
N ARG A 724 -3.03 -3.70 -17.55
CA ARG A 724 -2.36 -4.45 -16.47
C ARG A 724 -3.23 -4.52 -15.21
N GLU A 725 -4.14 -3.57 -15.02
CA GLU A 725 -5.07 -3.58 -13.89
C GLU A 725 -6.10 -4.73 -13.97
N LEU A 726 -6.25 -5.35 -15.15
CA LEU A 726 -7.11 -6.52 -15.40
C LEU A 726 -6.38 -7.88 -15.23
N VAL A 727 -5.33 -7.91 -14.38
CA VAL A 727 -4.64 -9.15 -13.97
C VAL A 727 -5.66 -10.25 -13.66
N SER A 728 -5.59 -11.35 -14.40
CA SER A 728 -6.54 -12.46 -14.34
C SER A 728 -5.98 -13.74 -14.97
N VAL A 729 -6.27 -14.89 -14.36
CA VAL A 729 -5.86 -16.22 -14.84
C VAL A 729 -7.09 -17.08 -15.15
N PRO A 730 -6.99 -18.15 -15.97
CA PRO A 730 -8.13 -19.03 -16.24
C PRO A 730 -8.63 -19.67 -14.94
N PHE A 731 -9.94 -19.74 -14.74
CA PHE A 731 -10.52 -20.00 -13.42
C PHE A 731 -10.15 -21.38 -12.85
N GLN A 732 -10.04 -22.43 -13.68
CA GLN A 732 -9.67 -23.79 -13.25
C GLN A 732 -8.20 -23.98 -12.87
N THR A 733 -7.37 -22.94 -12.97
CA THR A 733 -5.94 -23.05 -12.62
C THR A 733 -5.74 -23.13 -11.11
N GLU A 734 -4.62 -23.72 -10.67
CA GLU A 734 -4.23 -23.78 -9.24
C GLU A 734 -4.27 -22.38 -8.62
N GLU A 735 -3.66 -21.41 -9.30
CA GLU A 735 -3.59 -20.02 -8.86
C GLU A 735 -4.97 -19.34 -8.86
N GLY A 736 -5.86 -19.71 -9.79
CA GLY A 736 -7.26 -19.29 -9.85
C GLY A 736 -8.09 -19.80 -8.67
N GLN A 737 -8.08 -21.11 -8.44
CA GLN A 737 -8.82 -21.74 -7.33
C GLN A 737 -8.24 -21.36 -5.95
N ARG A 738 -6.92 -21.15 -5.85
CA ARG A 738 -6.30 -20.70 -4.60
C ARG A 738 -6.68 -19.26 -4.26
N TYR A 739 -6.75 -18.35 -5.22
CA TYR A 739 -7.34 -17.02 -4.97
C TYR A 739 -8.81 -17.13 -4.57
N PHE A 740 -9.59 -17.92 -5.31
CA PHE A 740 -11.03 -18.05 -5.05
C PHE A 740 -11.30 -18.53 -3.62
N SER A 741 -10.58 -19.55 -3.14
CA SER A 741 -10.67 -20.05 -1.76
C SER A 741 -10.14 -19.08 -0.69
N ALA A 742 -9.13 -18.25 -1.00
CA ALA A 742 -8.67 -17.18 -0.10
C ALA A 742 -9.67 -16.01 -0.01
N MET A 743 -10.23 -15.60 -1.14
CA MET A 743 -11.23 -14.54 -1.26
C MET A 743 -12.53 -14.92 -0.54
N LYS A 744 -12.95 -16.20 -0.62
CA LYS A 744 -14.02 -16.74 0.23
C LYS A 744 -13.70 -16.58 1.72
N GLY A 745 -12.48 -16.89 2.14
CA GLY A 745 -12.02 -16.63 3.51
C GLY A 745 -12.14 -15.16 3.93
N ALA A 746 -11.74 -14.24 3.04
CA ALA A 746 -11.91 -12.80 3.27
C ALA A 746 -13.39 -12.37 3.35
N ALA A 747 -14.27 -12.98 2.56
CA ALA A 747 -15.72 -12.75 2.63
C ALA A 747 -16.33 -13.29 3.93
N ASN A 748 -15.93 -14.50 4.35
CA ASN A 748 -16.28 -15.11 5.63
C ASN A 748 -15.89 -14.21 6.81
N PHE A 749 -14.65 -13.68 6.82
CA PHE A 749 -14.22 -12.69 7.80
C PHE A 749 -15.07 -11.41 7.77
N ALA A 750 -15.54 -10.96 6.60
CA ALA A 750 -16.41 -9.78 6.49
C ALA A 750 -17.81 -10.03 7.07
N TRP A 751 -18.43 -11.19 6.79
CA TRP A 751 -19.71 -11.59 7.39
C TRP A 751 -19.57 -11.75 8.91
N ALA A 752 -18.48 -12.35 9.40
CA ALA A 752 -18.18 -12.42 10.82
C ALA A 752 -18.02 -11.04 11.46
N ASN A 753 -17.27 -10.12 10.83
CA ASN A 753 -17.06 -8.75 11.32
C ASN A 753 -18.40 -8.01 11.53
N ARG A 754 -19.31 -8.13 10.56
CA ARG A 754 -20.64 -7.50 10.63
C ARG A 754 -21.59 -8.19 11.60
N GLN A 755 -21.43 -9.50 11.81
CA GLN A 755 -22.17 -10.23 12.84
C GLN A 755 -21.76 -9.78 14.25
N MET A 756 -20.45 -9.67 14.52
CA MET A 756 -19.93 -9.09 15.78
C MET A 756 -20.50 -7.70 16.06
N ILE A 757 -20.54 -6.83 15.03
CA ILE A 757 -21.10 -5.48 15.15
C ILE A 757 -22.62 -5.52 15.38
N THR A 758 -23.34 -6.45 14.76
CA THR A 758 -24.80 -6.63 14.98
C THR A 758 -25.10 -6.97 16.44
N HIS A 759 -24.27 -7.78 17.09
CA HIS A 759 -24.39 -8.07 18.52
C HIS A 759 -24.17 -6.82 19.40
N TRP A 760 -23.21 -5.93 19.10
CA TRP A 760 -23.07 -4.68 19.88
C TRP A 760 -24.08 -3.60 19.52
N VAL A 761 -24.65 -3.62 18.30
CA VAL A 761 -25.85 -2.84 17.96
C VAL A 761 -27.01 -3.27 18.86
N ARG A 762 -27.21 -4.58 19.08
CA ARG A 762 -28.18 -5.11 20.04
C ARG A 762 -27.89 -4.61 21.46
N GLU A 763 -26.67 -4.81 21.99
CA GLU A 763 -26.29 -4.30 23.33
C GLU A 763 -26.59 -2.80 23.50
N SER A 764 -26.35 -1.95 22.48
CA SER A 764 -26.62 -0.52 22.54
C SER A 764 -28.11 -0.16 22.60
N PHE A 765 -28.98 -0.92 21.93
CA PHE A 765 -30.42 -0.72 22.03
C PHE A 765 -30.93 -1.20 23.40
N GLU A 766 -30.45 -2.33 23.90
CA GLU A 766 -30.76 -2.83 25.25
C GLU A 766 -30.32 -1.82 26.34
N GLU A 767 -29.12 -1.26 26.20
CA GLU A 767 -28.57 -0.25 27.11
C GLU A 767 -29.44 1.02 27.17
N VAL A 768 -30.14 1.40 26.09
CA VAL A 768 -30.94 2.64 26.03
C VAL A 768 -32.43 2.40 26.31
N PHE A 769 -33.05 1.37 25.71
CA PHE A 769 -34.49 1.09 25.85
C PHE A 769 -34.85 0.23 27.05
N LYS A 770 -33.87 -0.45 27.68
CA LYS A 770 -34.07 -1.32 28.87
C LYS A 770 -35.03 -2.49 28.62
N GLN A 771 -35.12 -2.92 27.37
CA GLN A 771 -35.80 -4.13 26.88
C GLN A 771 -34.76 -4.98 26.16
N LYS A 772 -34.98 -6.30 26.01
CA LYS A 772 -34.01 -7.15 25.30
C LYS A 772 -34.06 -6.95 23.79
N ALA A 773 -32.98 -7.30 23.12
CA ALA A 773 -32.93 -7.27 21.66
C ALA A 773 -33.97 -8.19 21.01
N GLU A 774 -34.34 -9.31 21.64
CA GLU A 774 -35.44 -10.18 21.21
C GLU A 774 -36.81 -9.48 21.35
N ASP A 775 -37.06 -8.80 22.49
CA ASP A 775 -38.30 -8.05 22.73
C ASP A 775 -38.48 -6.88 21.74
N LEU A 776 -37.35 -6.30 21.30
CA LEU A 776 -37.24 -5.23 20.30
C LEU A 776 -37.25 -5.74 18.84
N GLU A 777 -37.41 -7.04 18.63
CA GLU A 777 -37.34 -7.73 17.33
C GLU A 777 -36.14 -7.33 16.46
N MET A 778 -34.93 -7.24 17.05
CA MET A 778 -33.72 -6.75 16.38
C MET A 778 -33.11 -7.70 15.34
N ASN A 779 -33.92 -8.18 14.40
CA ASN A 779 -33.58 -9.19 13.40
C ASN A 779 -32.77 -8.60 12.24
N VAL A 780 -31.81 -9.37 11.71
CA VAL A 780 -31.16 -9.02 10.43
C VAL A 780 -32.17 -9.07 9.30
N VAL A 781 -32.17 -8.07 8.42
CA VAL A 781 -32.97 -8.11 7.17
C VAL A 781 -32.12 -8.69 6.05
N TYR A 782 -30.94 -8.10 5.79
CA TYR A 782 -30.02 -8.68 4.82
C TYR A 782 -28.57 -8.24 5.00
N ASP A 783 -27.64 -9.11 4.63
CA ASP A 783 -26.20 -8.84 4.53
C ASP A 783 -25.72 -9.33 3.17
N VAL A 784 -25.03 -8.47 2.42
CA VAL A 784 -24.58 -8.73 1.04
C VAL A 784 -23.17 -8.17 0.80
N ALA A 785 -22.33 -8.90 0.08
CA ALA A 785 -21.02 -8.43 -0.35
C ALA A 785 -21.09 -7.69 -1.70
N HIS A 786 -20.36 -6.56 -1.82
CA HIS A 786 -20.35 -5.74 -3.05
C HIS A 786 -19.04 -5.80 -3.85
N ASN A 787 -17.99 -6.42 -3.30
CA ASN A 787 -16.67 -6.61 -3.92
C ASN A 787 -16.35 -8.10 -3.84
N ILE A 788 -16.80 -8.89 -4.83
CA ILE A 788 -16.78 -10.36 -4.75
C ILE A 788 -16.86 -11.03 -6.13
N ALA A 789 -16.25 -12.21 -6.26
CA ALA A 789 -16.48 -13.12 -7.39
C ALA A 789 -17.23 -14.37 -6.92
N LYS A 790 -18.18 -14.89 -7.69
CA LYS A 790 -18.98 -16.07 -7.32
C LYS A 790 -19.27 -16.99 -8.51
N VAL A 791 -19.25 -18.30 -8.27
CA VAL A 791 -19.66 -19.30 -9.27
C VAL A 791 -21.18 -19.46 -9.22
N GLU A 792 -21.83 -19.27 -10.35
CA GLU A 792 -23.28 -19.21 -10.51
C GLU A 792 -23.70 -19.88 -11.82
N GLU A 793 -24.96 -20.28 -11.93
CA GLU A 793 -25.54 -20.79 -13.18
C GLU A 793 -26.50 -19.75 -13.75
N HIS A 794 -26.31 -19.38 -15.02
CA HIS A 794 -27.08 -18.34 -15.70
C HIS A 794 -27.46 -18.82 -17.11
N GLU A 795 -28.51 -18.23 -17.71
CA GLU A 795 -28.89 -18.52 -19.09
C GLU A 795 -28.29 -17.51 -20.07
N VAL A 796 -27.60 -18.02 -21.08
CA VAL A 796 -27.05 -17.25 -22.21
C VAL A 796 -27.49 -17.93 -23.50
N ASP A 797 -28.12 -17.17 -24.39
CA ASP A 797 -28.57 -17.60 -25.72
C ASP A 797 -29.38 -18.92 -25.71
N GLY A 798 -30.30 -19.05 -24.75
CA GLY A 798 -31.15 -20.23 -24.55
C GLY A 798 -30.43 -21.44 -23.93
N ARG A 799 -29.23 -21.26 -23.36
CA ARG A 799 -28.41 -22.32 -22.76
C ARG A 799 -27.99 -21.97 -21.34
N LYS A 800 -28.17 -22.92 -20.42
CA LYS A 800 -27.58 -22.87 -19.07
C LYS A 800 -26.06 -22.98 -19.17
N VAL A 801 -25.37 -21.98 -18.63
CA VAL A 801 -23.90 -21.93 -18.52
C VAL A 801 -23.50 -21.68 -17.07
N LYS A 802 -22.39 -22.28 -16.62
CA LYS A 802 -21.80 -21.98 -15.32
C LYS A 802 -20.72 -20.93 -15.48
N VAL A 803 -20.80 -19.87 -14.70
CA VAL A 803 -19.96 -18.67 -14.82
C VAL A 803 -19.41 -18.23 -13.47
N VAL A 804 -18.21 -17.66 -13.47
CA VAL A 804 -17.70 -16.86 -12.35
C VAL A 804 -18.08 -15.40 -12.58
N VAL A 805 -19.11 -14.94 -11.88
CA VAL A 805 -19.59 -13.55 -11.92
C VAL A 805 -18.76 -12.70 -10.98
N HIS A 806 -18.07 -11.72 -11.54
CA HIS A 806 -17.32 -10.68 -10.82
C HIS A 806 -18.22 -9.47 -10.59
N ARG A 807 -18.19 -8.95 -9.37
CA ARG A 807 -18.96 -7.78 -8.95
C ARG A 807 -18.05 -6.85 -8.14
N LYS A 808 -17.99 -5.58 -8.52
CA LYS A 808 -17.14 -4.56 -7.89
C LYS A 808 -17.92 -3.28 -7.68
N GLY A 809 -18.16 -2.92 -6.42
CA GLY A 809 -19.21 -1.98 -6.03
C GLY A 809 -20.60 -2.41 -6.52
N ALA A 810 -20.85 -3.71 -6.64
CA ALA A 810 -22.08 -4.26 -7.21
C ALA A 810 -22.54 -5.49 -6.40
N THR A 811 -23.84 -5.64 -6.20
CA THR A 811 -24.45 -6.68 -5.35
C THR A 811 -25.24 -7.69 -6.16
N ARG A 812 -25.63 -8.82 -5.56
CA ARG A 812 -26.64 -9.72 -6.14
C ARG A 812 -28.04 -9.12 -6.05
N ALA A 813 -28.91 -9.48 -6.99
CA ALA A 813 -30.30 -9.03 -7.09
C ALA A 813 -31.21 -10.16 -7.62
N PHE A 814 -31.12 -11.37 -7.05
CA PHE A 814 -31.84 -12.54 -7.57
C PHE A 814 -33.38 -12.45 -7.41
N PRO A 815 -34.18 -12.91 -8.39
CA PRO A 815 -35.63 -12.81 -8.40
C PRO A 815 -36.32 -13.82 -7.46
N ALA A 816 -37.64 -13.70 -7.36
CA ALA A 816 -38.50 -14.71 -6.74
C ALA A 816 -38.31 -16.08 -7.42
N GLY A 817 -38.58 -17.17 -6.68
CA GLY A 817 -38.36 -18.54 -7.10
C GLY A 817 -36.90 -19.02 -7.06
N HIS A 818 -35.92 -18.13 -7.20
CA HIS A 818 -34.51 -18.51 -7.33
C HIS A 818 -33.94 -19.17 -6.05
N GLU A 819 -33.33 -20.34 -6.19
CA GLU A 819 -32.97 -21.22 -5.07
C GLU A 819 -31.99 -20.59 -4.08
N ALA A 820 -31.00 -19.83 -4.57
CA ALA A 820 -30.01 -19.16 -3.73
C ALA A 820 -30.56 -17.94 -2.96
N VAL A 821 -31.85 -17.60 -3.10
CA VAL A 821 -32.52 -16.61 -2.25
C VAL A 821 -32.90 -17.26 -0.91
N PRO A 822 -32.65 -16.59 0.24
CA PRO A 822 -33.12 -17.02 1.56
C PRO A 822 -34.55 -17.53 1.57
N ARG A 823 -34.84 -18.57 2.36
CA ARG A 823 -36.17 -19.19 2.40
C ARG A 823 -37.28 -18.21 2.75
N ALA A 824 -37.01 -17.25 3.65
CA ALA A 824 -37.93 -16.17 4.01
C ALA A 824 -38.33 -15.30 2.81
N TYR A 825 -37.43 -15.10 1.85
CA TYR A 825 -37.56 -14.12 0.76
C TYR A 825 -37.76 -14.75 -0.62
N ARG A 826 -37.63 -16.07 -0.76
CA ARG A 826 -37.71 -16.78 -2.05
C ARG A 826 -39.01 -16.53 -2.81
N ASN A 827 -40.13 -16.24 -2.13
CA ASN A 827 -41.41 -15.97 -2.78
C ASN A 827 -41.53 -14.52 -3.34
N VAL A 828 -40.63 -13.60 -2.97
CA VAL A 828 -40.69 -12.18 -3.32
C VAL A 828 -39.43 -11.63 -4.00
N GLY A 829 -38.33 -12.38 -3.96
CA GLY A 829 -37.01 -11.98 -4.47
C GLY A 829 -36.05 -11.55 -3.36
N GLN A 830 -34.77 -11.56 -3.68
CA GLN A 830 -33.70 -11.22 -2.73
C GLN A 830 -33.74 -9.74 -2.35
N PRO A 831 -33.60 -9.38 -1.06
CA PRO A 831 -33.38 -7.98 -0.69
C PRO A 831 -32.15 -7.41 -1.38
N VAL A 832 -32.29 -6.20 -1.89
CA VAL A 832 -31.25 -5.38 -2.50
C VAL A 832 -31.13 -4.12 -1.66
N LEU A 833 -29.91 -3.82 -1.22
CA LEU A 833 -29.61 -2.71 -0.32
C LEU A 833 -28.82 -1.66 -1.07
N ILE A 834 -29.42 -0.49 -1.28
CA ILE A 834 -28.77 0.67 -1.91
C ILE A 834 -28.70 1.81 -0.89
N PRO A 835 -27.63 1.88 -0.07
CA PRO A 835 -27.33 3.07 0.71
C PRO A 835 -27.10 4.32 -0.14
N GLY A 836 -27.69 5.42 0.32
CA GLY A 836 -27.34 6.77 -0.12
C GLY A 836 -26.16 7.31 0.69
N SER A 837 -26.45 8.28 1.55
CA SER A 837 -25.51 8.97 2.43
C SER A 837 -26.22 9.50 3.68
N MET A 838 -25.46 9.93 4.69
CA MET A 838 -25.92 10.42 6.00
C MET A 838 -26.95 11.58 6.03
N GLY A 839 -27.44 12.01 4.88
CA GLY A 839 -28.52 13.00 4.73
C GLY A 839 -29.33 12.87 3.43
N THR A 840 -29.22 11.75 2.70
CA THR A 840 -30.14 11.32 1.63
C THR A 840 -30.85 10.03 2.06
N ALA A 841 -31.82 9.56 1.27
CA ALA A 841 -32.46 8.28 1.53
C ALA A 841 -31.51 7.10 1.25
N SER A 842 -31.79 5.96 1.88
CA SER A 842 -31.34 4.64 1.46
C SER A 842 -32.55 3.81 1.06
N TYR A 843 -32.37 2.83 0.18
CA TYR A 843 -33.49 2.07 -0.38
C TYR A 843 -33.34 0.56 -0.17
N VAL A 844 -34.47 -0.09 0.11
CA VAL A 844 -34.64 -1.54 -0.04
C VAL A 844 -35.42 -1.81 -1.31
N LEU A 845 -34.86 -2.68 -2.15
CA LEU A 845 -35.49 -3.21 -3.35
C LEU A 845 -35.58 -4.74 -3.23
N ALA A 846 -36.34 -5.37 -4.12
CA ALA A 846 -36.39 -6.82 -4.31
C ALA A 846 -35.85 -7.19 -5.69
N GLY A 847 -34.94 -8.15 -5.77
CA GLY A 847 -34.43 -8.66 -7.06
C GLY A 847 -35.55 -9.08 -8.00
N ALA A 848 -35.40 -8.82 -9.29
CA ALA A 848 -36.43 -9.02 -10.30
C ALA A 848 -35.88 -9.63 -11.60
N GLU A 849 -36.76 -10.18 -12.45
CA GLU A 849 -36.39 -11.00 -13.61
C GLU A 849 -35.51 -10.29 -14.66
N GLY A 850 -35.45 -8.96 -14.68
CA GLY A 850 -34.47 -8.23 -15.50
C GLY A 850 -33.03 -8.53 -15.07
N SER A 851 -32.76 -8.80 -13.79
CA SER A 851 -31.39 -9.03 -13.31
C SER A 851 -30.77 -10.29 -13.91
N MET A 852 -31.47 -11.42 -13.86
CA MET A 852 -30.98 -12.70 -14.42
C MET A 852 -30.81 -12.61 -15.94
N ARG A 853 -31.74 -11.93 -16.63
CA ARG A 853 -31.72 -11.79 -18.09
C ARG A 853 -30.64 -10.83 -18.58
N GLU A 854 -30.46 -9.69 -17.91
CA GLU A 854 -29.66 -8.56 -18.42
C GLU A 854 -28.37 -8.25 -17.64
N THR A 855 -28.25 -8.67 -16.37
CA THR A 855 -27.13 -8.29 -15.49
C THR A 855 -26.45 -9.44 -14.73
N PHE A 856 -26.71 -10.70 -15.11
CA PHE A 856 -26.26 -11.89 -14.38
C PHE A 856 -26.64 -11.85 -12.89
N GLY A 857 -27.90 -11.51 -12.62
CA GLY A 857 -28.47 -11.46 -11.28
C GLY A 857 -27.85 -10.39 -10.38
N SER A 858 -27.48 -9.23 -10.94
CA SER A 858 -26.66 -8.22 -10.25
C SER A 858 -27.24 -6.81 -10.33
N THR A 859 -26.87 -5.93 -9.40
CA THR A 859 -27.23 -4.51 -9.39
C THR A 859 -26.12 -3.65 -8.77
N CYS A 860 -26.29 -2.34 -8.70
CA CYS A 860 -25.39 -1.40 -8.00
C CYS A 860 -25.21 -1.75 -6.51
N HIS A 861 -24.33 -1.01 -5.83
CA HIS A 861 -24.26 -1.06 -4.37
C HIS A 861 -24.69 0.24 -3.69
N GLY A 862 -24.28 1.41 -4.17
CA GLY A 862 -24.58 2.67 -3.47
C GLY A 862 -25.18 3.72 -4.40
N ALA A 863 -25.19 4.97 -3.96
CA ALA A 863 -25.41 6.10 -4.87
C ALA A 863 -24.24 6.26 -5.87
N GLY A 864 -23.01 5.97 -5.47
CA GLY A 864 -21.80 6.29 -6.25
C GLY A 864 -21.43 7.77 -6.14
N ARG A 865 -20.13 8.08 -6.23
CA ARG A 865 -19.63 9.45 -6.00
C ARG A 865 -19.69 10.31 -7.27
N VAL A 866 -19.94 11.61 -7.09
CA VAL A 866 -19.70 12.65 -8.12
C VAL A 866 -18.64 13.66 -7.67
N LEU A 867 -18.38 13.77 -6.37
CA LEU A 867 -17.28 14.53 -5.79
C LEU A 867 -16.34 13.58 -5.05
N SER A 868 -15.03 13.84 -5.13
CA SER A 868 -14.10 13.29 -4.14
C SER A 868 -14.49 13.72 -2.73
N ARG A 869 -14.02 13.00 -1.70
CA ARG A 869 -14.22 13.41 -0.30
C ARG A 869 -13.72 14.82 -0.04
N HIS A 870 -12.68 15.22 -0.75
CA HIS A 870 -12.12 16.54 -0.64
C HIS A 870 -12.99 17.66 -1.22
N ALA A 871 -13.54 17.47 -2.42
CA ALA A 871 -14.47 18.43 -3.00
C ALA A 871 -15.73 18.56 -2.12
N ALA A 872 -16.15 17.47 -1.45
CA ALA A 872 -17.15 17.53 -0.40
C ALA A 872 -16.74 18.42 0.79
N THR A 873 -15.53 18.26 1.37
CA THR A 873 -15.04 19.16 2.47
C THR A 873 -14.77 20.62 2.04
N ARG A 874 -14.90 20.96 0.75
CA ARG A 874 -14.89 22.34 0.25
C ARG A 874 -16.28 22.93 0.21
N GLN A 875 -17.20 22.21 -0.44
CA GLN A 875 -18.57 22.65 -0.67
C GLN A 875 -19.42 22.58 0.61
N PHE A 876 -19.10 21.65 1.52
CA PHE A 876 -19.84 21.42 2.74
C PHE A 876 -18.96 21.62 3.98
N ARG A 877 -19.44 22.45 4.91
CA ARG A 877 -18.83 22.65 6.23
C ARG A 877 -19.46 21.68 7.22
N GLY A 878 -18.68 20.75 7.79
CA GLY A 878 -19.24 19.69 8.63
C GLY A 878 -19.94 20.16 9.91
N ASP A 879 -19.53 21.29 10.50
CA ASP A 879 -20.20 21.91 11.64
C ASP A 879 -21.59 22.47 11.26
N ARG A 880 -21.65 23.17 10.12
CA ARG A 880 -22.87 23.69 9.53
C ARG A 880 -23.79 22.57 9.05
N LEU A 881 -23.25 21.60 8.31
CA LEU A 881 -23.98 20.46 7.76
C LEU A 881 -24.53 19.57 8.87
N ARG A 882 -23.79 19.33 9.96
CA ARG A 882 -24.35 18.67 11.15
C ARG A 882 -25.53 19.46 11.72
N ASN A 883 -25.43 20.78 11.82
CA ASN A 883 -26.53 21.61 12.33
C ASN A 883 -27.74 21.63 11.37
N GLU A 884 -27.53 21.67 10.06
CA GLU A 884 -28.59 21.57 9.03
C GLU A 884 -29.25 20.19 9.02
N LEU A 885 -28.47 19.12 9.20
CA LEU A 885 -28.99 17.75 9.34
C LEU A 885 -29.73 17.58 10.67
N MET A 886 -29.26 18.17 11.77
CA MET A 886 -30.00 18.23 13.04
C MET A 886 -31.31 19.04 12.93
N GLN A 887 -31.35 20.13 12.16
CA GLN A 887 -32.58 20.86 11.83
C GLN A 887 -33.54 20.01 10.98
N ARG A 888 -33.01 19.17 10.09
CA ARG A 888 -33.76 18.11 9.37
C ARG A 888 -34.08 16.88 10.25
N GLY A 889 -33.79 16.92 11.56
CA GLY A 889 -34.11 15.86 12.50
C GLY A 889 -33.16 14.65 12.47
N ILE A 890 -31.91 14.83 12.03
CA ILE A 890 -30.89 13.78 11.89
C ILE A 890 -29.74 14.07 12.86
N TYR A 891 -29.53 13.20 13.86
CA TYR A 891 -28.44 13.33 14.82
C TYR A 891 -27.18 12.61 14.33
N ILE A 892 -26.02 13.30 14.35
CA ILE A 892 -24.78 12.77 13.78
C ILE A 892 -23.66 12.79 14.82
N LYS A 893 -23.07 11.61 15.03
CA LYS A 893 -21.85 11.36 15.78
C LYS A 893 -20.79 10.88 14.80
N ALA A 894 -19.58 11.42 14.90
CA ALA A 894 -18.47 11.02 14.05
C ALA A 894 -17.14 11.18 14.81
N ALA A 895 -16.12 10.40 14.43
CA ALA A 895 -14.77 10.54 14.99
C ALA A 895 -14.20 11.96 14.80
N SER A 896 -14.55 12.60 13.67
CA SER A 896 -14.31 14.03 13.44
C SER A 896 -15.52 14.69 12.78
N MET A 897 -15.64 16.01 12.96
CA MET A 897 -16.60 16.83 12.16
C MET A 897 -16.21 16.93 10.68
N ARG A 898 -15.15 16.26 10.25
CA ARG A 898 -14.62 16.35 8.90
C ARG A 898 -14.98 15.14 8.05
N VAL A 899 -15.06 13.93 8.62
CA VAL A 899 -15.76 12.78 8.01
C VAL A 899 -17.22 13.14 7.67
N VAL A 900 -17.87 13.97 8.50
CA VAL A 900 -19.21 14.55 8.22
C VAL A 900 -19.21 15.44 6.97
N ALA A 901 -18.09 16.06 6.61
CA ALA A 901 -17.97 16.89 5.41
C ALA A 901 -17.50 16.07 4.18
N GLU A 902 -16.66 15.05 4.36
CA GLU A 902 -16.21 14.13 3.30
C GLU A 902 -17.36 13.32 2.68
N GLU A 903 -18.30 12.92 3.53
CA GLU A 903 -19.41 12.02 3.23
C GLU A 903 -20.73 12.79 3.09
N ALA A 904 -20.63 14.08 2.77
CA ALA A 904 -21.75 15.00 2.62
C ALA A 904 -22.73 14.57 1.51
N PRO A 905 -24.05 14.80 1.67
CA PRO A 905 -25.06 14.35 0.72
C PRO A 905 -24.83 14.72 -0.75
N GLY A 906 -24.40 15.96 -1.03
CA GLY A 906 -24.13 16.42 -2.39
C GLY A 906 -22.81 15.94 -2.99
N ALA A 907 -22.06 15.06 -2.31
CA ALA A 907 -20.86 14.42 -2.84
C ALA A 907 -21.15 13.17 -3.68
N TYR A 908 -22.40 12.69 -3.64
CA TYR A 908 -22.88 11.49 -4.30
C TYR A 908 -23.82 11.85 -5.46
N LYS A 909 -24.02 10.90 -6.38
CA LYS A 909 -25.12 10.97 -7.36
C LYS A 909 -26.44 11.03 -6.60
N ASN A 910 -27.51 11.51 -7.22
CA ASN A 910 -28.81 11.34 -6.59
C ASN A 910 -29.15 9.84 -6.52
N VAL A 911 -29.31 9.34 -5.30
CA VAL A 911 -29.65 7.93 -5.02
C VAL A 911 -31.01 7.57 -5.61
N ASP A 912 -31.96 8.52 -5.64
CA ASP A 912 -33.29 8.29 -6.22
C ASP A 912 -33.19 8.01 -7.72
N ASN A 913 -32.35 8.74 -8.47
CA ASN A 913 -32.09 8.48 -9.89
C ASN A 913 -31.44 7.10 -10.11
N VAL A 914 -30.45 6.76 -9.30
CA VAL A 914 -29.75 5.45 -9.37
C VAL A 914 -30.74 4.30 -9.15
N VAL A 915 -31.59 4.42 -8.13
CA VAL A 915 -32.63 3.46 -7.78
C VAL A 915 -33.72 3.38 -8.85
N GLN A 916 -34.17 4.51 -9.39
CA GLN A 916 -35.17 4.54 -10.45
C GLN A 916 -34.64 3.87 -11.74
N VAL A 917 -33.38 4.06 -12.10
CA VAL A 917 -32.77 3.37 -13.26
C VAL A 917 -32.72 1.85 -13.05
N VAL A 918 -32.44 1.37 -11.83
CA VAL A 918 -32.50 -0.07 -11.48
C VAL A 918 -33.94 -0.60 -11.59
N HIS A 919 -34.93 0.20 -11.21
CA HIS A 919 -36.34 -0.16 -11.28
C HIS A 919 -36.90 -0.18 -12.70
N ASP A 920 -36.66 0.87 -13.49
CA ASP A 920 -37.05 1.00 -14.89
C ASP A 920 -36.36 -0.06 -15.78
N ALA A 921 -35.19 -0.54 -15.38
CA ALA A 921 -34.52 -1.68 -16.02
C ALA A 921 -35.16 -3.04 -15.70
N GLY A 922 -36.05 -3.10 -14.70
CA GLY A 922 -36.59 -4.36 -14.17
C GLY A 922 -35.55 -5.23 -13.45
N ILE A 923 -34.41 -4.65 -13.04
CA ILE A 923 -33.32 -5.36 -12.34
C ILE A 923 -33.73 -5.65 -10.89
N ALA A 924 -34.34 -4.67 -10.22
CA ALA A 924 -34.94 -4.85 -8.91
C ALA A 924 -36.15 -3.92 -8.74
N ASN A 925 -37.17 -4.38 -8.02
CA ASN A 925 -38.40 -3.62 -7.75
C ASN A 925 -38.24 -2.77 -6.49
N LEU A 926 -38.73 -1.53 -6.51
CA LEU A 926 -38.86 -0.69 -5.30
C LEU A 926 -39.71 -1.40 -4.23
N VAL A 927 -39.24 -1.39 -2.97
CA VAL A 927 -39.97 -1.94 -1.81
C VAL A 927 -40.17 -0.88 -0.73
N ALA A 928 -39.09 -0.25 -0.26
CA ALA A 928 -39.14 0.74 0.82
C ALA A 928 -38.05 1.81 0.69
N ARG A 929 -38.38 3.05 1.09
CA ARG A 929 -37.42 4.13 1.35
C ARG A 929 -37.13 4.22 2.83
N MET A 930 -35.87 4.48 3.17
CA MET A 930 -35.37 4.64 4.53
C MET A 930 -34.64 5.98 4.65
N ARG A 931 -35.08 6.85 5.54
CA ARG A 931 -34.49 8.17 5.80
C ARG A 931 -33.64 8.12 7.07
N PRO A 932 -32.36 8.52 7.06
CA PRO A 932 -31.54 8.54 8.27
C PRO A 932 -32.11 9.51 9.32
N ILE A 933 -32.05 9.09 10.59
CA ILE A 933 -32.40 9.89 11.77
C ILE A 933 -31.27 9.92 12.81
N GLY A 934 -30.37 8.94 12.77
CA GLY A 934 -29.17 8.86 13.58
C GLY A 934 -28.01 8.29 12.76
N VAL A 935 -26.81 8.85 12.90
CA VAL A 935 -25.63 8.44 12.13
C VAL A 935 -24.40 8.37 13.04
N ALA A 936 -23.70 7.25 13.02
CA ALA A 936 -22.38 7.03 13.60
C ALA A 936 -21.36 6.80 12.46
N LYS A 937 -20.45 7.76 12.26
CA LYS A 937 -19.40 7.71 11.24
C LYS A 937 -18.02 7.46 11.87
N GLY A 938 -17.30 6.47 11.35
CA GLY A 938 -15.94 6.13 11.78
C GLY A 938 -14.90 7.02 11.15
#